data_AF-A0A954VYQ0-F1
#
_entry.id   AF-A0A954VYQ0-F1
#
_cell.length_a   1.000
_cell.length_b   1.000
_cell.length_c   1.000
_cell.angle_alpha   90.00
_cell.angle_beta   90.00
_cell.angle_gamma   90.00
#
_symmetry.space_group_name_H-M   'P 1'
#
loop_
_entity.id
_entity.type
_entity.pdbx_description
1 polymer ?
#
loop_
_entity_poly.entity_id
_entity_poly.type
_entity_poly.pdbx_seq_one_letter_code
_entity_poly.pdbx_strand_id
1 'polypeptide(L)'
;SAEGELSRSPFVPNVDLPRGYDEYYGTVFTDPQIQTPLDVLHWFVPDPNWHKTGNGNNTRWSPASVYYAGRFYDNLMVRVRGQSTVNWDKPKFKFEFNPGRPFWYSDTLPAVDEFNLQSHFVEKGATSYMGENLAFGFLEAAGVPAPHTQHFHVRQNGHFYSLASLIEQIDETFLERHGYDATNPMYKANSSSAQSTLAVGPNRTNYQKVTRQDEPFDDLIEFTNGINGQIPNVDRSSYLFDAVDLPQVINNMAANTILTNHDRLTKNYYVYRDQSSTQFWNMFPWDMDQAFALRTDENFASILYGDSEHPQATGQPIYQNHLLDAILDTPATRAMYLRRLRTLYDDFLAAGYFEQHIEAYRLQIEQDAAADHAIWNAGTLDAGIDRLHYNLDFRRRQLAADPLLPASQYTHTDTIVLDQDAESVWWVPTDNSLDDRWFASDFVADHWLPAEGGVGYERGTGYEPFLGTMYGSLDRTLPIRLDDWMDRNGDGDPDGTSVYVRYEFDLSEFQAIDRLLLRARFDDGIVVYLNGQEVAKSGVVGEGWDAVALRNNEADQSFTQFDLTPLLTTGQLTLQPGRNVLAIQVVNRQANSPDLLVQPQLLVGQRSQQTFDIAFGEFSDATDASAQQYLRIDNHESSAVDLSGWTIRGAAEFRFAAGTVVPAGSSVFVVTDANGFRNREFAPQSNLQTFFVPGLHGSVQPHGQFELFDGQGQMITNATWRTEITGDLNHDGQISVLDIDRLCAAIRSGEDNQAFDFQADNRIDQNDLHVFIRDILKTRPGDVNLDGQFDSTDLVLVFQAGEYDDALVRNSSYATGDWNCDQEFDSADFVTVFQF
;
A
#
# COMPACT_ATOMS: atom_id res chain seq x y z
N SER A 1 26.19 16.70 -32.49
CA SER A 1 27.65 16.61 -32.33
C SER A 1 28.35 17.48 -33.36
N ALA A 2 29.39 18.19 -32.95
CA ALA A 2 30.37 18.77 -33.86
C ALA A 2 31.39 17.67 -34.20
N GLU A 3 30.98 16.71 -35.02
CA GLU A 3 31.86 15.82 -35.77
C GLU A 3 31.03 15.05 -36.80
N GLY A 4 30.94 15.61 -38.01
CA GLY A 4 31.14 14.82 -39.23
C GLY A 4 30.09 13.81 -39.70
N GLU A 5 28.89 13.69 -39.12
CA GLU A 5 27.82 12.90 -39.75
C GLU A 5 26.81 13.78 -40.48
N LEU A 6 26.74 13.54 -41.80
CA LEU A 6 25.84 14.16 -42.75
C LEU A 6 24.39 14.11 -42.27
N SER A 7 23.74 15.27 -42.25
CA SER A 7 22.29 15.38 -42.42
C SER A 7 21.83 14.37 -43.47
N ARG A 8 21.13 13.32 -43.04
CA ARG A 8 20.39 12.46 -43.96
C ARG A 8 19.12 13.22 -44.30
N SER A 9 19.07 13.73 -45.52
CA SER A 9 17.82 14.16 -46.15
C SER A 9 16.79 13.02 -46.01
N PRO A 10 15.50 13.30 -45.78
CA PRO A 10 14.48 12.26 -45.72
C PRO A 10 14.57 11.41 -46.99
N PHE A 11 14.57 10.09 -46.82
CA PHE A 11 14.36 9.16 -47.91
C PHE A 11 12.87 9.25 -48.29
N VAL A 12 12.50 10.34 -48.98
CA VAL A 12 11.35 10.56 -49.89
C VAL A 12 11.02 12.06 -49.89
N PRO A 13 11.14 12.77 -51.03
CA PRO A 13 10.49 14.07 -51.21
C PRO A 13 9.03 13.80 -51.58
N ASN A 14 8.12 13.88 -50.62
CA ASN A 14 6.70 13.99 -50.93
C ASN A 14 6.03 14.94 -49.94
N VAL A 15 5.79 16.16 -50.43
CA VAL A 15 4.66 16.98 -50.00
C VAL A 15 3.42 16.07 -50.02
N ASP A 16 2.74 15.96 -48.87
CA ASP A 16 1.67 14.99 -48.53
C ASP A 16 2.11 13.76 -47.71
N LEU A 17 3.06 13.89 -46.77
CA LEU A 17 3.12 12.93 -45.65
C LEU A 17 2.07 13.34 -44.59
N PRO A 18 1.00 12.54 -44.41
CA PRO A 18 0.11 12.71 -43.26
C PRO A 18 0.91 12.39 -41.99
N ARG A 19 0.53 13.02 -40.88
CA ARG A 19 1.02 12.82 -39.50
C ARG A 19 1.80 11.52 -39.25
N GLY A 20 2.91 11.61 -38.50
CA GLY A 20 3.45 10.45 -37.77
C GLY A 20 4.88 10.02 -38.09
N TYR A 21 5.72 10.88 -38.66
CA TYR A 21 7.15 10.58 -38.86
C TYR A 21 8.02 11.81 -38.59
N ASP A 22 9.24 11.56 -38.13
CA ASP A 22 10.29 12.56 -37.96
C ASP A 22 10.61 13.26 -39.29
N GLU A 23 10.75 14.58 -39.27
CA GLU A 23 11.07 15.40 -40.44
C GLU A 23 12.52 15.92 -40.40
N TYR A 24 13.06 16.11 -39.21
CA TYR A 24 14.34 16.76 -38.93
C TYR A 24 15.15 16.00 -37.86
N TYR A 25 16.46 15.95 -38.06
CA TYR A 25 17.41 15.55 -37.02
C TYR A 25 18.03 16.80 -36.39
N GLY A 26 17.82 16.97 -35.09
CA GLY A 26 18.33 18.10 -34.31
C GLY A 26 19.31 17.65 -33.22
N THR A 27 20.18 18.56 -32.80
CA THR A 27 21.01 18.41 -31.61
C THR A 27 20.93 19.71 -30.82
N VAL A 28 20.75 19.61 -29.52
CA VAL A 28 20.81 20.77 -28.62
C VAL A 28 22.19 20.80 -27.99
N PHE A 29 22.81 21.97 -27.99
CA PHE A 29 24.10 22.15 -27.30
C PHE A 29 23.87 22.09 -25.80
N THR A 30 24.70 21.30 -25.11
CA THR A 30 24.75 21.30 -23.64
C THR A 30 25.18 22.68 -23.15
N ASP A 31 24.36 23.30 -22.31
CA ASP A 31 24.68 24.56 -21.65
C ASP A 31 25.29 24.24 -20.27
N PRO A 32 26.61 24.41 -20.08
CA PRO A 32 27.27 24.11 -18.82
C PRO A 32 26.88 25.06 -17.69
N GLN A 33 26.13 26.14 -17.97
CA GLN A 33 25.60 27.03 -16.94
C GLN A 33 24.33 26.49 -16.28
N ILE A 34 23.71 25.45 -16.85
CA ILE A 34 22.58 24.77 -16.21
C ILE A 34 23.12 23.94 -15.06
N GLN A 35 23.01 24.48 -13.85
CA GLN A 35 23.26 23.75 -12.61
C GLN A 35 21.89 23.29 -12.10
N THR A 36 21.65 21.99 -12.12
CA THR A 36 20.46 21.37 -11.55
C THR A 36 20.76 19.88 -11.36
N PRO A 37 20.26 19.25 -10.29
CA PRO A 37 20.33 17.80 -10.15
C PRO A 37 19.25 17.09 -10.98
N LEU A 38 18.27 17.81 -11.55
CA LEU A 38 17.19 17.26 -12.34
C LEU A 38 17.62 16.99 -13.78
N ASP A 39 16.92 16.06 -14.44
CA ASP A 39 17.04 15.93 -15.87
C ASP A 39 16.48 17.17 -16.60
N VAL A 40 17.13 17.53 -17.71
CA VAL A 40 16.78 18.71 -18.49
C VAL A 40 15.94 18.32 -19.69
N LEU A 41 14.66 18.71 -19.67
CA LEU A 41 13.72 18.54 -20.78
C LEU A 41 13.67 19.81 -21.62
N HIS A 42 14.22 19.77 -22.82
CA HIS A 42 14.08 20.86 -23.78
C HIS A 42 12.88 20.60 -24.68
N TRP A 43 12.07 21.63 -24.93
CA TRP A 43 11.08 21.59 -25.99
C TRP A 43 11.02 22.92 -26.75
N PHE A 44 10.62 22.80 -28.01
CA PHE A 44 10.62 23.86 -28.99
C PHE A 44 9.24 23.98 -29.62
N VAL A 45 8.75 25.21 -29.75
CA VAL A 45 7.43 25.49 -30.32
C VAL A 45 7.49 26.79 -31.14
N PRO A 46 6.84 26.85 -32.32
CA PRO A 46 6.93 28.03 -33.19
C PRO A 46 6.47 29.33 -32.54
N ASP A 47 5.37 29.27 -31.77
CA ASP A 47 4.84 30.40 -31.01
C ASP A 47 4.61 29.96 -29.57
N PRO A 48 5.44 30.35 -28.58
CA PRO A 48 5.26 29.94 -27.19
C PRO A 48 3.93 30.42 -26.57
N ASN A 49 3.22 31.37 -27.20
CA ASN A 49 1.93 31.88 -26.74
C ASN A 49 0.74 31.37 -27.55
N TRP A 50 0.92 30.35 -28.41
CA TRP A 50 -0.13 29.83 -29.29
C TRP A 50 -1.43 29.48 -28.53
N HIS A 51 -1.28 28.99 -27.30
CA HIS A 51 -2.34 28.54 -26.41
C HIS A 51 -3.10 29.68 -25.70
N LYS A 52 -2.55 30.91 -25.67
CA LYS A 52 -3.19 32.08 -25.05
C LYS A 52 -4.23 32.73 -25.95
N THR A 53 -4.37 32.27 -27.20
CA THR A 53 -5.29 32.83 -28.19
C THR A 53 -6.57 32.00 -28.28
N GLY A 54 -7.69 32.61 -27.88
CA GLY A 54 -8.99 31.93 -27.71
C GLY A 54 -9.21 31.52 -26.26
N ASN A 55 -10.28 32.00 -25.63
CA ASN A 55 -10.53 31.78 -24.20
C ASN A 55 -10.77 30.29 -23.93
N GLY A 56 -9.90 29.65 -23.14
CA GLY A 56 -10.11 28.31 -22.61
C GLY A 56 -10.00 27.13 -23.58
N ASN A 57 -9.24 27.23 -24.67
CA ASN A 57 -9.15 26.15 -25.66
C ASN A 57 -8.07 25.11 -25.32
N ASN A 58 -8.46 23.99 -24.70
CA ASN A 58 -7.61 22.83 -24.42
C ASN A 58 -7.58 21.79 -25.57
N THR A 59 -8.16 22.09 -26.73
CA THR A 59 -8.25 21.18 -27.90
C THR A 59 -7.35 21.58 -29.06
N ARG A 60 -6.81 22.80 -29.01
CA ARG A 60 -5.89 23.29 -30.03
C ARG A 60 -4.52 22.68 -29.81
N TRP A 61 -3.93 22.18 -30.89
CA TRP A 61 -2.59 21.63 -30.90
C TRP A 61 -1.61 22.55 -31.63
N SER A 62 -0.34 22.51 -31.22
CA SER A 62 0.78 23.10 -31.96
C SER A 62 1.79 22.01 -32.29
N PRO A 63 2.43 22.03 -33.46
CA PRO A 63 3.64 21.25 -33.68
C PRO A 63 4.72 21.71 -32.72
N ALA A 64 5.56 20.77 -32.28
CA ALA A 64 6.69 21.01 -31.40
C ALA A 64 7.83 20.03 -31.67
N SER A 65 8.92 20.19 -30.93
CA SER A 65 10.02 19.22 -30.86
C SER A 65 10.51 19.14 -29.43
N VAL A 66 11.01 17.98 -29.02
CA VAL A 66 11.57 17.71 -27.70
C VAL A 66 13.00 17.22 -27.86
N TYR A 67 13.90 17.68 -27.00
CA TYR A 67 15.23 17.11 -26.82
C TYR A 67 15.40 16.70 -25.36
N TYR A 68 15.77 15.44 -25.16
CA TYR A 68 15.95 14.86 -23.83
C TYR A 68 17.05 13.80 -23.89
N ALA A 69 18.02 13.87 -22.96
CA ALA A 69 19.07 12.86 -22.77
C ALA A 69 19.74 12.38 -24.08
N GLY A 70 20.10 13.31 -24.96
CA GLY A 70 20.78 13.02 -26.23
C GLY A 70 19.87 12.61 -27.38
N ARG A 71 18.55 12.50 -27.17
CA ARG A 71 17.55 12.12 -28.18
C ARG A 71 16.74 13.34 -28.60
N PHE A 72 16.52 13.48 -29.90
CA PHE A 72 15.68 14.53 -30.49
C PHE A 72 14.43 13.90 -31.10
N TYR A 73 13.28 14.41 -30.68
CA TYR A 73 11.94 14.01 -31.14
C TYR A 73 11.32 15.23 -31.82
N ASP A 74 11.00 15.15 -33.09
CA ASP A 74 10.46 16.28 -33.84
C ASP A 74 9.10 15.96 -34.44
N ASN A 75 8.45 16.98 -35.02
CA ASN A 75 7.12 16.86 -35.63
C ASN A 75 6.05 16.24 -34.68
N LEU A 76 6.27 16.33 -33.37
CA LEU A 76 5.33 15.90 -32.35
C LEU A 76 4.28 16.99 -32.10
N MET A 77 3.19 16.63 -31.42
CA MET A 77 2.14 17.58 -31.11
C MET A 77 2.11 17.89 -29.61
N VAL A 78 1.89 19.17 -29.29
CA VAL A 78 1.68 19.62 -27.91
C VAL A 78 0.41 20.44 -27.80
N ARG A 79 -0.33 20.24 -26.70
CA ARG A 79 -1.47 21.09 -26.36
C ARG A 79 -1.51 21.45 -24.88
N VAL A 80 -2.24 22.51 -24.53
CA VAL A 80 -2.63 22.75 -23.14
C VAL A 80 -3.68 21.71 -22.73
N ARG A 81 -3.57 21.23 -21.50
CA ARG A 81 -4.50 20.27 -20.88
C ARG A 81 -5.15 20.85 -19.62
N GLY A 82 -6.18 20.16 -19.14
CA GLY A 82 -6.99 20.58 -17.99
C GLY A 82 -8.28 21.30 -18.41
N GLN A 83 -9.21 21.46 -17.46
CA GLN A 83 -10.49 22.11 -17.68
C GLN A 83 -10.52 23.49 -16.99
N SER A 84 -10.43 23.51 -15.66
CA SER A 84 -10.39 24.75 -14.86
C SER A 84 -9.04 25.47 -14.90
N THR A 85 -7.99 24.79 -15.39
CA THR A 85 -6.58 25.25 -15.33
C THR A 85 -6.04 25.72 -16.68
N VAL A 86 -6.84 25.63 -17.75
CA VAL A 86 -6.42 25.93 -19.13
C VAL A 86 -5.93 27.37 -19.32
N ASN A 87 -6.42 28.30 -18.51
CA ASN A 87 -6.09 29.73 -18.56
C ASN A 87 -5.07 30.15 -17.49
N TRP A 88 -4.41 29.20 -16.83
CA TRP A 88 -3.32 29.52 -15.91
C TRP A 88 -2.16 30.16 -16.65
N ASP A 89 -1.48 31.13 -16.00
CA ASP A 89 -0.28 31.76 -16.55
C ASP A 89 0.81 30.73 -16.84
N LYS A 90 0.91 29.72 -15.96
CA LYS A 90 1.73 28.52 -16.11
C LYS A 90 0.83 27.29 -16.39
N PRO A 91 0.43 27.04 -17.65
CA PRO A 91 -0.48 25.96 -18.01
C PRO A 91 0.15 24.57 -17.88
N LYS A 92 -0.71 23.55 -17.80
CA LYS A 92 -0.34 22.13 -17.91
C LYS A 92 -0.30 21.76 -19.41
N PHE A 93 0.63 20.92 -19.85
CA PHE A 93 0.72 20.48 -21.24
C PHE A 93 0.52 18.98 -21.42
N LYS A 94 0.10 18.57 -22.61
CA LYS A 94 0.11 17.18 -23.08
C LYS A 94 0.94 17.10 -24.35
N PHE A 95 1.85 16.14 -24.39
CA PHE A 95 2.71 15.83 -25.53
C PHE A 95 2.27 14.50 -26.14
N GLU A 96 2.18 14.46 -27.46
CA GLU A 96 1.84 13.28 -28.27
C GLU A 96 2.94 13.09 -29.32
N PHE A 97 3.66 11.98 -29.21
CA PHE A 97 4.82 11.63 -30.04
C PHE A 97 4.40 10.85 -31.28
N ASN A 98 5.30 10.80 -32.27
CA ASN A 98 5.03 10.10 -33.52
C ASN A 98 4.93 8.58 -33.31
N PRO A 99 4.01 7.89 -34.01
CA PRO A 99 3.97 6.44 -34.05
C PRO A 99 5.35 5.82 -34.39
N GLY A 100 5.77 4.83 -33.63
CA GLY A 100 7.08 4.18 -33.78
C GLY A 100 8.28 4.99 -33.26
N ARG A 101 8.03 6.15 -32.65
CA ARG A 101 9.03 7.02 -32.00
C ARG A 101 8.59 7.46 -30.61
N PRO A 102 8.25 6.52 -29.69
CA PRO A 102 7.82 6.87 -28.35
C PRO A 102 8.91 7.60 -27.58
N PHE A 103 8.50 8.44 -26.63
CA PHE A 103 9.36 9.19 -25.74
C PHE A 103 10.01 8.26 -24.71
N TRP A 104 11.32 8.15 -24.79
CA TRP A 104 12.12 7.47 -23.79
C TRP A 104 12.56 8.45 -22.69
N TYR A 105 12.31 8.08 -21.44
CA TYR A 105 12.65 8.87 -20.25
C TYR A 105 13.28 8.07 -19.11
N SER A 106 13.39 6.74 -19.26
CA SER A 106 13.96 5.87 -18.23
C SER A 106 14.54 4.60 -18.86
N ASP A 107 15.65 4.10 -18.31
CA ASP A 107 16.22 2.80 -18.68
C ASP A 107 15.41 1.60 -18.17
N THR A 108 14.55 1.81 -17.17
CA THR A 108 13.80 0.74 -16.49
C THR A 108 12.31 0.73 -16.82
N LEU A 109 11.79 1.79 -17.45
CA LEU A 109 10.38 1.92 -17.80
C LEU A 109 10.20 1.91 -19.33
N PRO A 110 9.05 1.42 -19.83
CA PRO A 110 8.75 1.50 -21.24
C PRO A 110 8.70 2.96 -21.72
N ALA A 111 9.06 3.17 -22.98
CA ALA A 111 8.88 4.46 -23.63
C ALA A 111 7.39 4.71 -23.88
N VAL A 112 6.95 5.96 -23.78
CA VAL A 112 5.52 6.35 -23.86
C VAL A 112 5.25 7.13 -25.15
N ASP A 113 4.12 6.87 -25.80
CA ASP A 113 3.67 7.63 -26.97
C ASP A 113 3.07 9.00 -26.59
N GLU A 114 2.56 9.13 -25.36
CA GLU A 114 2.12 10.40 -24.79
C GLU A 114 2.49 10.58 -23.32
N PHE A 115 2.68 11.83 -22.90
CA PHE A 115 2.78 12.15 -21.48
C PHE A 115 2.17 13.50 -21.15
N ASN A 116 1.87 13.70 -19.87
CA ASN A 116 1.33 14.93 -19.34
C ASN A 116 2.44 15.70 -18.59
N LEU A 117 2.68 16.96 -18.96
CA LEU A 117 3.59 17.83 -18.23
C LEU A 117 2.79 18.70 -17.24
N GLN A 118 2.90 18.36 -15.97
CA GLN A 118 2.21 18.98 -14.86
C GLN A 118 2.99 20.19 -14.35
N SER A 119 2.35 21.36 -14.33
CA SER A 119 3.03 22.61 -14.00
C SER A 119 3.20 22.87 -12.50
N HIS A 120 2.45 22.21 -11.63
CA HIS A 120 2.37 22.50 -10.19
C HIS A 120 2.12 23.97 -9.84
N PHE A 121 1.52 24.75 -10.76
CA PHE A 121 1.45 26.20 -10.61
C PHE A 121 0.70 26.64 -9.35
N VAL A 122 -0.52 26.13 -9.16
CA VAL A 122 -1.30 26.38 -7.95
C VAL A 122 -1.79 25.06 -7.41
N GLU A 123 -1.21 24.64 -6.30
CA GLU A 123 -1.67 23.48 -5.53
C GLU A 123 -2.59 23.95 -4.41
N LYS A 124 -3.68 23.23 -4.14
CA LYS A 124 -4.60 23.61 -3.05
C LYS A 124 -3.96 23.29 -1.71
N GLY A 125 -3.52 24.33 -0.99
CA GLY A 125 -2.93 24.21 0.35
C GLY A 125 -1.67 25.06 0.48
N ALA A 126 -0.80 25.03 -0.53
CA ALA A 126 0.33 25.91 -0.86
C ALA A 126 1.19 25.15 -1.89
N THR A 127 1.93 25.87 -2.75
CA THR A 127 2.72 25.27 -3.82
C THR A 127 3.97 24.59 -3.26
N SER A 128 4.01 23.26 -3.36
CA SER A 128 5.10 22.38 -2.94
C SER A 128 5.91 21.83 -4.13
N TYR A 129 5.36 21.90 -5.34
CA TYR A 129 5.89 21.28 -6.57
C TYR A 129 5.99 19.75 -6.53
N MET A 130 5.47 19.08 -5.50
CA MET A 130 5.66 17.65 -5.29
C MET A 130 4.41 16.89 -4.86
N GLY A 131 3.29 17.56 -4.52
CA GLY A 131 2.11 16.90 -3.94
C GLY A 131 1.56 15.77 -4.82
N GLU A 132 1.48 15.98 -6.13
CA GLU A 132 1.00 14.94 -7.06
C GLU A 132 2.02 13.80 -7.23
N ASN A 133 3.32 14.11 -7.24
CA ASN A 133 4.39 13.10 -7.29
C ASN A 133 4.42 12.24 -6.02
N LEU A 134 4.24 12.85 -4.85
CA LEU A 134 4.12 12.15 -3.57
C LEU A 134 2.90 11.23 -3.55
N ALA A 135 1.76 11.72 -4.07
CA ALA A 135 0.53 10.94 -4.11
C ALA A 135 0.67 9.69 -4.99
N PHE A 136 1.16 9.83 -6.23
CA PHE A 136 1.36 8.69 -7.12
C PHE A 136 2.48 7.76 -6.65
N GLY A 137 3.58 8.30 -6.12
CA GLY A 137 4.65 7.49 -5.53
C GLY A 137 4.17 6.65 -4.35
N PHE A 138 3.34 7.23 -3.47
CA PHE A 138 2.71 6.48 -2.38
C PHE A 138 1.73 5.42 -2.89
N LEU A 139 0.91 5.72 -3.90
CA LEU A 139 -0.02 4.75 -4.48
C LEU A 139 0.74 3.52 -5.00
N GLU A 140 1.80 3.72 -5.80
CA GLU A 140 2.68 2.64 -6.27
C GLU A 140 3.29 1.86 -5.09
N ALA A 141 3.84 2.55 -4.09
CA ALA A 141 4.46 1.90 -2.93
C ALA A 141 3.44 1.10 -2.08
N ALA A 142 2.19 1.57 -2.02
CA ALA A 142 1.07 0.89 -1.38
C ALA A 142 0.53 -0.30 -2.20
N GLY A 143 1.04 -0.53 -3.42
CA GLY A 143 0.60 -1.59 -4.33
C GLY A 143 -0.66 -1.25 -5.14
N VAL A 144 -0.93 0.04 -5.36
CA VAL A 144 -1.99 0.53 -6.25
C VAL A 144 -1.35 0.93 -7.58
N PRO A 145 -1.75 0.31 -8.72
CA PRO A 145 -1.27 0.71 -10.03
C PRO A 145 -1.55 2.20 -10.28
N ALA A 146 -0.48 2.98 -10.48
CA ALA A 146 -0.53 4.43 -10.59
C ALA A 146 0.46 4.98 -11.63
N PRO A 147 0.16 6.13 -12.24
CA PRO A 147 1.09 6.81 -13.14
C PRO A 147 2.47 7.02 -12.52
N HIS A 148 3.52 6.70 -13.28
CA HIS A 148 4.87 7.14 -12.92
C HIS A 148 4.99 8.67 -13.05
N THR A 149 5.75 9.29 -12.15
CA THR A 149 6.03 10.74 -12.17
C THR A 149 7.50 11.05 -12.06
N GLN A 150 7.96 12.11 -12.74
CA GLN A 150 9.35 12.56 -12.69
C GLN A 150 9.45 14.08 -12.82
N HIS A 151 10.15 14.75 -11.91
CA HIS A 151 10.46 16.18 -12.01
C HIS A 151 11.46 16.46 -13.13
N PHE A 152 11.26 17.57 -13.85
CA PHE A 152 12.14 18.05 -14.89
C PHE A 152 12.47 19.54 -14.73
N HIS A 153 13.72 19.87 -15.04
CA HIS A 153 14.12 21.21 -15.42
C HIS A 153 13.65 21.48 -16.85
N VAL A 154 12.55 22.21 -17.02
CA VAL A 154 11.94 22.42 -18.35
C VAL A 154 12.48 23.67 -19.02
N ARG A 155 12.98 23.50 -20.24
CA ARG A 155 13.42 24.57 -21.14
C ARG A 155 12.46 24.70 -22.32
N GLN A 156 11.84 25.88 -22.50
CA GLN A 156 11.04 26.19 -23.68
C GLN A 156 11.82 27.16 -24.57
N ASN A 157 12.05 26.80 -25.84
CA ASN A 157 12.75 27.64 -26.81
C ASN A 157 14.12 28.16 -26.30
N GLY A 158 14.84 27.34 -25.54
CA GLY A 158 16.18 27.64 -24.99
C GLY A 158 16.21 28.34 -23.63
N HIS A 159 15.08 28.84 -23.13
CA HIS A 159 15.00 29.53 -21.85
C HIS A 159 14.40 28.63 -20.76
N PHE A 160 14.85 28.79 -19.51
CA PHE A 160 14.19 28.13 -18.38
C PHE A 160 12.73 28.57 -18.38
N TYR A 161 11.83 27.58 -18.38
CA TYR A 161 10.40 27.79 -18.42
C TYR A 161 9.77 27.44 -17.09
N SER A 162 10.07 26.25 -16.55
CA SER A 162 9.49 25.81 -15.29
C SER A 162 10.21 24.62 -14.66
N LEU A 163 10.05 24.50 -13.34
CA LEU A 163 9.96 23.20 -12.66
C LEU A 163 8.58 22.61 -12.96
N ALA A 164 8.56 21.39 -13.52
CA ALA A 164 7.33 20.67 -13.84
C ALA A 164 7.58 19.16 -13.75
N SER A 165 6.51 18.37 -13.66
CA SER A 165 6.62 16.90 -13.61
C SER A 165 6.03 16.26 -14.86
N LEU A 166 6.71 15.28 -15.42
CA LEU A 166 6.06 14.28 -16.26
C LEU A 166 5.12 13.45 -15.39
N ILE A 167 3.91 13.21 -15.91
CA ILE A 167 2.96 12.23 -15.41
C ILE A 167 2.64 11.31 -16.57
N GLU A 168 2.94 10.03 -16.39
CA GLU A 168 2.60 8.96 -17.34
C GLU A 168 1.10 8.99 -17.63
N GLN A 169 0.75 8.71 -18.87
CA GLN A 169 -0.65 8.57 -19.26
C GLN A 169 -1.16 7.18 -18.87
N ILE A 170 -2.40 7.10 -18.38
CA ILE A 170 -3.10 5.81 -18.30
C ILE A 170 -3.66 5.46 -19.69
N ASP A 171 -3.01 4.51 -20.35
CA ASP A 171 -3.29 3.95 -21.67
C ASP A 171 -2.81 2.48 -21.73
N GLU A 172 -2.64 1.93 -22.94
CA GLU A 172 -2.13 0.58 -23.18
C GLU A 172 -0.75 0.34 -22.56
N THR A 173 0.16 1.32 -22.61
CA THR A 173 1.52 1.20 -22.05
C THR A 173 1.48 1.08 -20.53
N PHE A 174 0.60 1.86 -19.89
CA PHE A 174 0.36 1.76 -18.45
C PHE A 174 -0.16 0.37 -18.04
N LEU A 175 -1.12 -0.17 -18.81
CA LEU A 175 -1.67 -1.51 -18.54
C LEU A 175 -0.58 -2.57 -18.64
N GLU A 176 0.21 -2.57 -19.72
CA GLU A 176 1.30 -3.53 -19.93
C GLU A 176 2.36 -3.43 -18.84
N ARG A 177 2.74 -2.21 -18.42
CA ARG A 177 3.72 -1.98 -17.34
C ARG A 177 3.29 -2.63 -16.02
N HIS A 178 1.98 -2.69 -15.78
CA HIS A 178 1.38 -3.26 -14.57
C HIS A 178 0.93 -4.72 -14.73
N GLY A 179 1.25 -5.36 -15.86
CA GLY A 179 0.88 -6.75 -16.12
C GLY A 179 -0.59 -6.97 -16.48
N TYR A 180 -1.32 -5.91 -16.83
CA TYR A 180 -2.68 -6.00 -17.36
C TYR A 180 -2.67 -6.18 -18.89
N ASP A 181 -3.67 -6.86 -19.41
CA ASP A 181 -3.86 -7.04 -20.84
C ASP A 181 -4.44 -5.77 -21.49
N ALA A 182 -3.62 -5.06 -22.25
CA ALA A 182 -3.99 -3.82 -22.92
C ALA A 182 -5.09 -3.95 -23.98
N THR A 183 -5.45 -5.18 -24.39
CA THR A 183 -6.53 -5.41 -25.36
C THR A 183 -7.92 -5.35 -24.75
N ASN A 184 -8.01 -5.37 -23.41
CA ASN A 184 -9.26 -5.34 -22.66
C ASN A 184 -9.85 -3.93 -22.52
N PRO A 185 -11.18 -3.79 -22.30
CA PRO A 185 -11.84 -2.49 -22.24
C PRO A 185 -11.50 -1.70 -20.96
N MET A 186 -11.17 -0.41 -21.16
CA MET A 186 -10.89 0.57 -20.12
C MET A 186 -11.67 1.88 -20.35
N TYR A 187 -12.17 2.46 -19.27
CA TYR A 187 -13.03 3.64 -19.29
C TYR A 187 -12.54 4.70 -18.32
N LYS A 188 -12.36 5.93 -18.80
CA LYS A 188 -12.07 7.10 -17.95
C LYS A 188 -13.35 7.76 -17.47
N ALA A 189 -13.49 7.97 -16.17
CA ALA A 189 -14.58 8.73 -15.58
C ALA A 189 -14.36 10.26 -15.75
N ASN A 190 -15.30 10.93 -16.42
CA ASN A 190 -15.23 12.33 -16.85
C ASN A 190 -16.57 13.09 -16.57
N SER A 191 -17.21 12.90 -15.41
CA SER A 191 -18.49 13.56 -15.11
C SER A 191 -18.39 15.09 -15.19
N SER A 192 -19.11 15.70 -16.16
CA SER A 192 -19.11 17.15 -16.39
C SER A 192 -20.23 17.90 -15.67
N SER A 193 -21.21 17.18 -15.10
CA SER A 193 -22.41 17.74 -14.47
C SER A 193 -22.59 17.33 -13.01
N ALA A 194 -21.54 16.80 -12.38
CA ALA A 194 -21.54 16.35 -10.99
C ALA A 194 -22.61 15.28 -10.68
N GLN A 195 -22.92 14.45 -11.68
CA GLN A 195 -23.70 13.23 -11.49
C GLN A 195 -22.76 12.08 -11.09
N SER A 196 -23.20 11.22 -10.16
CA SER A 196 -22.53 9.97 -9.82
C SER A 196 -22.19 9.18 -11.09
N THR A 197 -20.89 9.01 -11.31
CA THR A 197 -20.38 7.90 -12.10
C THR A 197 -20.69 6.59 -11.38
N LEU A 198 -20.85 5.51 -12.15
CA LEU A 198 -21.15 4.15 -11.70
C LEU A 198 -22.56 3.96 -11.12
N ALA A 199 -23.46 4.94 -11.31
CA ALA A 199 -24.88 4.79 -11.02
C ALA A 199 -25.57 3.81 -11.99
N VAL A 200 -26.75 3.31 -11.61
CA VAL A 200 -27.62 2.45 -12.43
C VAL A 200 -27.91 3.11 -13.78
N GLY A 201 -27.73 2.36 -14.88
CA GLY A 201 -27.93 2.87 -16.23
C GLY A 201 -27.05 4.09 -16.53
N PRO A 202 -25.71 3.94 -16.46
CA PRO A 202 -24.78 5.05 -16.43
C PRO A 202 -24.93 5.93 -17.66
N ASN A 203 -24.90 7.25 -17.44
CA ASN A 203 -24.83 8.19 -18.56
C ASN A 203 -23.47 8.05 -19.25
N ARG A 204 -23.47 7.44 -20.43
CA ARG A 204 -22.26 7.15 -21.22
C ARG A 204 -21.46 8.41 -21.55
N THR A 205 -22.06 9.60 -21.57
CA THR A 205 -21.32 10.86 -21.80
C THR A 205 -20.37 11.22 -20.65
N ASN A 206 -20.56 10.61 -19.47
CA ASN A 206 -19.67 10.78 -18.33
C ASN A 206 -18.42 9.89 -18.43
N TYR A 207 -18.27 9.13 -19.51
CA TYR A 207 -17.14 8.23 -19.71
C TYR A 207 -16.48 8.46 -21.07
N GLN A 208 -15.15 8.41 -21.07
CA GLN A 208 -14.38 8.22 -22.29
C GLN A 208 -13.91 6.77 -22.32
N LYS A 209 -14.28 6.03 -23.36
CA LYS A 209 -13.72 4.69 -23.61
C LYS A 209 -12.30 4.88 -24.16
N VAL A 210 -11.31 4.29 -23.50
CA VAL A 210 -9.88 4.51 -23.77
C VAL A 210 -9.37 3.45 -24.74
N THR A 211 -9.61 2.18 -24.42
CA THR A 211 -9.33 1.03 -25.28
C THR A 211 -10.64 0.49 -25.87
N ARG A 212 -10.57 -0.21 -27.02
CA ARG A 212 -11.77 -0.75 -27.72
C ARG A 212 -12.83 0.33 -28.01
N GLN A 213 -12.39 1.51 -28.46
CA GLN A 213 -13.22 2.73 -28.56
C GLN A 213 -14.45 2.58 -29.45
N ASP A 214 -14.42 1.65 -30.42
CA ASP A 214 -15.50 1.42 -31.38
C ASP A 214 -16.62 0.49 -30.87
N GLU A 215 -16.47 -0.08 -29.68
CA GLU A 215 -17.40 -1.06 -29.12
C GLU A 215 -18.42 -0.46 -28.13
N PRO A 216 -19.61 -1.09 -27.96
CA PRO A 216 -20.60 -0.63 -26.99
C PRO A 216 -20.11 -0.72 -25.53
N PHE A 217 -20.84 -0.07 -24.62
CA PHE A 217 -20.55 0.02 -23.17
C PHE A 217 -21.37 -1.02 -22.37
N ASP A 218 -21.73 -2.15 -22.98
CA ASP A 218 -22.70 -3.09 -22.38
C ASP A 218 -22.12 -3.78 -21.14
N ASP A 219 -20.82 -4.05 -21.14
CA ASP A 219 -20.03 -4.50 -19.99
C ASP A 219 -20.08 -3.51 -18.81
N LEU A 220 -19.88 -2.21 -19.07
CA LEU A 220 -19.94 -1.18 -18.03
C LEU A 220 -21.37 -1.04 -17.49
N ILE A 221 -22.39 -1.18 -18.34
CA ILE A 221 -23.79 -1.17 -17.91
C ILE A 221 -24.09 -2.37 -17.02
N GLU A 222 -23.65 -3.57 -17.39
CA GLU A 222 -23.78 -4.76 -16.56
C GLU A 222 -23.10 -4.56 -15.19
N PHE A 223 -21.86 -4.04 -15.20
CA PHE A 223 -21.11 -3.75 -13.98
C PHE A 223 -21.83 -2.81 -13.04
N THR A 224 -22.26 -1.65 -13.57
CA THR A 224 -23.01 -0.67 -12.79
C THR A 224 -24.35 -1.21 -12.30
N ASN A 225 -25.04 -2.07 -13.07
CA ASN A 225 -26.24 -2.73 -12.57
C ASN A 225 -25.93 -3.71 -11.44
N GLY A 226 -24.85 -4.49 -11.54
CA GLY A 226 -24.43 -5.48 -10.53
C GLY A 226 -24.07 -4.85 -9.19
N ILE A 227 -23.17 -3.85 -9.19
CA ILE A 227 -22.77 -3.15 -7.96
C ILE A 227 -23.91 -2.34 -7.32
N ASN A 228 -25.00 -2.08 -8.05
CA ASN A 228 -26.20 -1.43 -7.53
C ASN A 228 -27.34 -2.41 -7.23
N GLY A 229 -27.10 -3.73 -7.29
CA GLY A 229 -28.08 -4.77 -6.97
C GLY A 229 -29.27 -4.81 -7.94
N GLN A 230 -29.07 -4.45 -9.20
CA GLN A 230 -30.11 -4.40 -10.23
C GLN A 230 -30.12 -5.61 -11.17
N ILE A 231 -29.20 -6.57 -11.00
CA ILE A 231 -29.20 -7.81 -11.76
C ILE A 231 -30.23 -8.78 -11.14
N PRO A 232 -31.24 -9.25 -11.90
CA PRO A 232 -32.23 -10.19 -11.37
C PRO A 232 -31.60 -11.47 -10.84
N ASN A 233 -32.05 -11.93 -9.66
CA ASN A 233 -31.59 -13.15 -8.98
C ASN A 233 -30.10 -13.21 -8.62
N VAL A 234 -29.40 -12.07 -8.65
CA VAL A 234 -28.00 -11.98 -8.20
C VAL A 234 -27.95 -11.02 -7.02
N ASP A 235 -27.53 -11.53 -5.86
CA ASP A 235 -27.29 -10.69 -4.69
C ASP A 235 -26.12 -9.74 -4.94
N ARG A 236 -26.25 -8.47 -4.52
CA ARG A 236 -25.22 -7.44 -4.76
C ARG A 236 -23.89 -7.84 -4.15
N SER A 237 -23.88 -8.43 -2.95
CA SER A 237 -22.62 -8.82 -2.32
C SER A 237 -21.99 -10.02 -3.02
N SER A 238 -22.77 -11.02 -3.45
CA SER A 238 -22.27 -12.10 -4.31
C SER A 238 -21.62 -11.56 -5.59
N TYR A 239 -22.25 -10.55 -6.22
CA TYR A 239 -21.68 -9.89 -7.41
C TYR A 239 -20.33 -9.22 -7.11
N LEU A 240 -20.20 -8.54 -5.97
CA LEU A 240 -18.93 -7.90 -5.60
C LEU A 240 -17.80 -8.91 -5.46
N PHE A 241 -18.03 -10.03 -4.79
CA PHE A 241 -17.02 -11.09 -4.61
C PHE A 241 -16.63 -11.78 -5.92
N ASP A 242 -17.54 -11.83 -6.90
CA ASP A 242 -17.31 -12.52 -8.17
C ASP A 242 -16.73 -11.62 -9.27
N ALA A 243 -17.12 -10.35 -9.31
CA ALA A 243 -16.84 -9.45 -10.43
C ALA A 243 -15.83 -8.34 -10.13
N VAL A 244 -15.48 -8.08 -8.86
CA VAL A 244 -14.54 -7.02 -8.49
C VAL A 244 -13.24 -7.63 -8.00
N ASP A 245 -12.11 -7.09 -8.45
CA ASP A 245 -10.83 -7.36 -7.79
C ASP A 245 -10.83 -6.65 -6.42
N LEU A 246 -11.43 -7.30 -5.42
CA LEU A 246 -11.61 -6.73 -4.09
C LEU A 246 -10.26 -6.30 -3.47
N PRO A 247 -9.17 -7.10 -3.53
CA PRO A 247 -7.85 -6.65 -3.10
C PRO A 247 -7.42 -5.33 -3.74
N GLN A 248 -7.46 -5.25 -5.08
CA GLN A 248 -7.00 -4.05 -5.80
C GLN A 248 -7.85 -2.82 -5.48
N VAL A 249 -9.18 -2.94 -5.52
CA VAL A 249 -10.08 -1.80 -5.35
C VAL A 249 -10.11 -1.33 -3.90
N ILE A 250 -10.11 -2.25 -2.93
CA ILE A 250 -10.06 -1.90 -1.51
C ILE A 250 -8.71 -1.25 -1.17
N ASN A 251 -7.60 -1.74 -1.73
CA ASN A 251 -6.29 -1.11 -1.56
C ASN A 251 -6.26 0.31 -2.11
N ASN A 252 -6.77 0.52 -3.34
CA ASN A 252 -6.89 1.84 -3.96
C ASN A 252 -7.74 2.80 -3.11
N MET A 253 -8.87 2.31 -2.60
CA MET A 253 -9.77 3.06 -1.73
C MET A 253 -9.09 3.46 -0.41
N ALA A 254 -8.42 2.53 0.27
CA ALA A 254 -7.69 2.78 1.51
C ALA A 254 -6.52 3.77 1.31
N ALA A 255 -5.74 3.60 0.24
CA ALA A 255 -4.62 4.47 -0.07
C ALA A 255 -5.08 5.91 -0.35
N ASN A 256 -6.12 6.10 -1.17
CA ASN A 256 -6.68 7.43 -1.40
C ASN A 256 -7.28 8.07 -0.13
N THR A 257 -7.71 7.25 0.84
CA THR A 257 -8.17 7.73 2.16
C THR A 257 -6.99 8.22 3.00
N ILE A 258 -5.80 7.60 2.94
CA ILE A 258 -4.57 8.15 3.54
C ILE A 258 -4.25 9.51 2.94
N LEU A 259 -4.31 9.61 1.61
CA LEU A 259 -4.00 10.84 0.85
C LEU A 259 -5.03 11.96 0.99
N THR A 260 -6.17 11.74 1.67
CA THR A 260 -7.29 12.71 1.68
C THR A 260 -7.71 13.17 0.28
N ASN A 261 -7.74 12.24 -0.70
CA ASN A 261 -8.14 12.57 -2.06
C ASN A 261 -9.66 12.75 -2.16
N HIS A 262 -10.08 14.00 -2.15
CA HIS A 262 -11.48 14.41 -2.07
C HIS A 262 -12.18 14.65 -3.41
N ASP A 263 -11.50 14.48 -4.56
CA ASP A 263 -12.12 14.64 -5.89
C ASP A 263 -12.28 13.30 -6.64
N ARG A 264 -12.15 12.18 -5.92
CA ARG A 264 -12.14 10.80 -6.45
C ARG A 264 -13.51 10.15 -6.69
N LEU A 265 -14.62 10.79 -6.26
CA LEU A 265 -15.92 10.10 -6.21
C LEU A 265 -16.64 10.04 -7.56
N THR A 266 -16.67 11.16 -8.29
CA THR A 266 -17.50 11.31 -9.50
C THR A 266 -16.70 11.34 -10.81
N LYS A 267 -15.37 11.31 -10.73
CA LYS A 267 -14.40 11.48 -11.83
C LYS A 267 -12.99 11.17 -11.28
N ASN A 268 -11.96 11.42 -12.08
CA ASN A 268 -10.55 11.32 -11.67
C ASN A 268 -10.13 9.87 -11.35
N TYR A 269 -10.68 8.93 -12.11
CA TYR A 269 -10.26 7.53 -12.10
C TYR A 269 -10.58 6.86 -13.44
N TYR A 270 -9.98 5.69 -13.66
CA TYR A 270 -10.31 4.77 -14.73
C TYR A 270 -10.91 3.50 -14.13
N VAL A 271 -11.78 2.82 -14.87
CA VAL A 271 -12.21 1.45 -14.59
C VAL A 271 -11.81 0.54 -15.74
N TYR A 272 -11.27 -0.62 -15.41
CA TYR A 272 -10.74 -1.60 -16.36
C TYR A 272 -11.38 -2.96 -16.09
N ARG A 273 -11.80 -3.66 -17.13
CA ARG A 273 -12.37 -5.02 -17.03
C ARG A 273 -11.44 -6.01 -17.69
N ASP A 274 -10.87 -6.92 -16.92
CA ASP A 274 -10.06 -8.01 -17.45
C ASP A 274 -10.95 -9.11 -18.06
N GLN A 275 -11.19 -9.09 -19.36
CA GLN A 275 -12.03 -10.09 -20.03
C GLN A 275 -11.26 -11.32 -20.51
N SER A 276 -9.93 -11.29 -20.47
CA SER A 276 -9.10 -12.36 -21.03
C SER A 276 -8.67 -13.37 -19.98
N SER A 277 -8.59 -12.98 -18.70
CA SER A 277 -8.21 -13.90 -17.63
C SER A 277 -9.22 -13.93 -16.46
N THR A 278 -9.33 -12.88 -15.67
CA THR A 278 -10.02 -12.95 -14.38
C THR A 278 -11.51 -12.61 -14.42
N GLN A 279 -12.01 -11.92 -15.45
CA GLN A 279 -13.32 -11.24 -15.47
C GLN A 279 -13.49 -10.12 -14.43
N PHE A 280 -12.44 -9.74 -13.70
CA PHE A 280 -12.53 -8.74 -12.66
C PHE A 280 -12.54 -7.30 -13.18
N TRP A 281 -13.26 -6.45 -12.45
CA TRP A 281 -13.18 -5.00 -12.55
C TRP A 281 -12.16 -4.44 -11.57
N ASN A 282 -11.35 -3.51 -12.08
CA ASN A 282 -10.31 -2.78 -11.38
C ASN A 282 -10.57 -1.28 -11.45
N MET A 283 -9.96 -0.50 -10.56
CA MET A 283 -10.08 0.96 -10.54
C MET A 283 -8.71 1.63 -10.38
N PHE A 284 -8.34 2.55 -11.28
CA PHE A 284 -7.04 3.24 -11.26
C PHE A 284 -7.22 4.74 -10.97
N PRO A 285 -6.49 5.32 -10.01
CA PRO A 285 -6.60 6.72 -9.65
C PRO A 285 -6.00 7.65 -10.73
N TRP A 286 -6.54 8.86 -10.86
CA TRP A 286 -6.06 9.88 -11.79
C TRP A 286 -6.20 11.27 -11.17
N ASP A 287 -5.47 12.27 -11.70
CA ASP A 287 -5.59 13.69 -11.33
C ASP A 287 -5.51 13.93 -9.81
N MET A 288 -4.32 13.69 -9.25
CA MET A 288 -4.09 13.68 -7.80
C MET A 288 -3.74 15.06 -7.26
N ASP A 289 -4.07 16.14 -7.98
CA ASP A 289 -3.76 17.53 -7.62
C ASP A 289 -4.55 18.05 -6.41
N GLN A 290 -5.53 17.28 -5.93
CA GLN A 290 -6.28 17.50 -4.68
C GLN A 290 -5.80 16.63 -3.50
N ALA A 291 -4.77 15.80 -3.69
CA ALA A 291 -4.20 15.01 -2.60
C ALA A 291 -3.64 15.94 -1.50
N PHE A 292 -3.62 15.42 -0.27
CA PHE A 292 -3.18 16.09 0.96
C PHE A 292 -3.95 17.37 1.33
N ALA A 293 -5.06 17.69 0.66
CA ALA A 293 -5.84 18.88 0.97
C ALA A 293 -6.68 18.69 2.23
N LEU A 294 -6.41 19.49 3.27
CA LEU A 294 -7.23 19.50 4.48
C LEU A 294 -8.63 20.08 4.23
N ARG A 295 -9.63 19.26 4.49
CA ARG A 295 -11.04 19.63 4.59
C ARG A 295 -11.60 19.00 5.86
N THR A 296 -12.21 19.83 6.70
CA THR A 296 -12.64 19.43 8.06
C THR A 296 -14.16 19.30 8.18
N ASP A 297 -14.89 19.46 7.08
CA ASP A 297 -16.31 19.18 7.04
C ASP A 297 -16.58 17.68 7.15
N GLU A 298 -17.72 17.35 7.77
CA GLU A 298 -18.05 16.02 8.30
C GLU A 298 -17.83 14.88 7.29
N ASN A 299 -18.24 15.09 6.02
CA ASN A 299 -18.10 14.08 4.98
C ASN A 299 -16.64 13.84 4.59
N PHE A 300 -15.86 14.90 4.35
CA PHE A 300 -14.49 14.78 3.87
C PHE A 300 -13.54 14.28 4.95
N ALA A 301 -13.86 14.56 6.20
CA ALA A 301 -13.13 14.03 7.35
C ALA A 301 -13.37 12.52 7.55
N SER A 302 -14.51 11.98 7.12
CA SER A 302 -14.92 10.60 7.36
C SER A 302 -14.01 9.60 6.65
N ILE A 303 -13.61 8.53 7.36
CA ILE A 303 -12.95 7.40 6.72
C ILE A 303 -13.90 6.58 5.83
N LEU A 304 -15.21 6.85 5.90
CA LEU A 304 -16.25 6.25 5.03
C LEU A 304 -16.56 7.14 3.81
N TYR A 305 -15.77 8.19 3.58
CA TYR A 305 -15.97 9.13 2.47
C TYR A 305 -16.09 8.42 1.12
N GLY A 306 -17.28 8.56 0.52
CA GLY A 306 -17.65 7.97 -0.77
C GLY A 306 -18.93 7.15 -0.77
N ASP A 307 -19.41 6.72 0.39
CA ASP A 307 -20.73 6.09 0.50
C ASP A 307 -21.88 7.11 0.39
N SER A 308 -23.11 6.59 0.42
CA SER A 308 -24.35 7.36 0.32
C SER A 308 -24.62 8.31 1.50
N GLU A 309 -24.00 8.08 2.66
CA GLU A 309 -24.11 8.94 3.85
C GLU A 309 -23.00 10.01 3.89
N HIS A 310 -21.87 9.74 3.24
CA HIS A 310 -20.69 10.61 3.15
C HIS A 310 -20.33 10.99 1.70
N PRO A 311 -21.27 11.52 0.88
CA PRO A 311 -21.00 11.91 -0.51
C PRO A 311 -20.19 13.22 -0.59
N GLN A 312 -19.71 13.58 -1.79
CA GLN A 312 -18.93 14.82 -2.02
C GLN A 312 -19.70 16.09 -1.64
N ALA A 313 -21.04 16.07 -1.72
CA ALA A 313 -21.90 17.16 -1.30
C ALA A 313 -22.87 16.68 -0.21
N THR A 314 -22.78 17.27 0.99
CA THR A 314 -23.56 16.86 2.16
C THR A 314 -25.06 16.77 1.86
N GLY A 315 -25.66 15.63 2.22
CA GLY A 315 -27.07 15.34 1.98
C GLY A 315 -27.46 15.14 0.52
N GLN A 316 -26.48 14.94 -0.38
CA GLN A 316 -26.71 14.68 -1.81
C GLN A 316 -26.06 13.35 -2.24
N PRO A 317 -26.74 12.19 -2.05
CA PRO A 317 -26.21 10.87 -2.42
C PRO A 317 -25.87 10.73 -3.91
N ILE A 318 -26.40 11.60 -4.77
CA ILE A 318 -26.06 11.68 -6.20
C ILE A 318 -24.60 12.12 -6.48
N TYR A 319 -23.80 12.36 -5.42
CA TYR A 319 -22.36 12.65 -5.47
C TYR A 319 -21.53 11.59 -4.72
N GLN A 320 -22.09 10.41 -4.49
CA GLN A 320 -21.37 9.24 -3.97
C GLN A 320 -20.57 8.55 -5.09
N ASN A 321 -19.77 7.56 -4.71
CA ASN A 321 -19.26 6.57 -5.66
C ASN A 321 -19.95 5.23 -5.37
N HIS A 322 -20.73 4.71 -6.33
CA HIS A 322 -21.55 3.52 -6.12
C HIS A 322 -20.75 2.23 -5.88
N LEU A 323 -19.50 2.14 -6.36
CA LEU A 323 -18.64 1.00 -6.06
C LEU A 323 -18.12 1.08 -4.62
N LEU A 324 -17.67 2.26 -4.19
CA LEU A 324 -17.25 2.49 -2.80
C LEU A 324 -18.42 2.29 -1.83
N ASP A 325 -19.61 2.79 -2.17
CA ASP A 325 -20.84 2.58 -1.41
C ASP A 325 -21.17 1.08 -1.29
N ALA A 326 -21.08 0.30 -2.38
CA ALA A 326 -21.34 -1.14 -2.33
C ALA A 326 -20.33 -1.92 -1.47
N ILE A 327 -19.04 -1.55 -1.54
CA ILE A 327 -17.95 -2.10 -0.71
C ILE A 327 -18.17 -1.73 0.76
N LEU A 328 -18.51 -0.48 1.04
CA LEU A 328 -18.76 0.00 2.39
C LEU A 328 -20.04 -0.60 2.93
N ASP A 329 -21.14 -0.71 2.19
CA ASP A 329 -22.41 -1.22 2.70
C ASP A 329 -22.40 -2.74 2.96
N THR A 330 -21.44 -3.47 2.40
CA THR A 330 -21.27 -4.92 2.63
C THR A 330 -20.33 -5.17 3.83
N PRO A 331 -20.80 -5.79 4.93
CA PRO A 331 -20.01 -5.90 6.17
C PRO A 331 -18.63 -6.56 6.02
N ALA A 332 -18.53 -7.62 5.23
CA ALA A 332 -17.27 -8.33 5.00
C ALA A 332 -16.24 -7.44 4.28
N THR A 333 -16.62 -6.76 3.21
CA THR A 333 -15.73 -5.87 2.45
C THR A 333 -15.46 -4.55 3.17
N ARG A 334 -16.39 -4.06 4.02
CA ARG A 334 -16.12 -2.95 4.96
C ARG A 334 -15.02 -3.32 5.94
N ALA A 335 -15.07 -4.52 6.51
CA ALA A 335 -14.03 -5.00 7.43
C ALA A 335 -12.68 -5.12 6.72
N MET A 336 -12.66 -5.61 5.47
CA MET A 336 -11.46 -5.62 4.62
C MET A 336 -10.88 -4.21 4.43
N TYR A 337 -11.73 -3.24 4.09
CA TYR A 337 -11.32 -1.84 3.91
C TYR A 337 -10.73 -1.22 5.17
N LEU A 338 -11.41 -1.33 6.31
CA LEU A 338 -10.96 -0.74 7.57
C LEU A 338 -9.62 -1.35 8.01
N ARG A 339 -9.46 -2.66 7.84
CA ARG A 339 -8.19 -3.33 8.11
C ARG A 339 -7.10 -2.85 7.16
N ARG A 340 -7.35 -2.78 5.85
CA ARG A 340 -6.33 -2.30 4.89
C ARG A 340 -5.94 -0.85 5.14
N LEU A 341 -6.90 0.00 5.48
CA LEU A 341 -6.63 1.39 5.89
C LEU A 341 -5.74 1.45 7.13
N ARG A 342 -5.97 0.57 8.11
CA ARG A 342 -5.09 0.47 9.28
C ARG A 342 -3.67 0.04 8.89
N THR A 343 -3.53 -0.96 8.04
CA THR A 343 -2.20 -1.40 7.55
C THR A 343 -1.45 -0.26 6.87
N LEU A 344 -2.09 0.47 5.94
CA LEU A 344 -1.46 1.60 5.26
C LEU A 344 -1.16 2.77 6.19
N TYR A 345 -2.00 3.00 7.21
CA TYR A 345 -1.69 3.96 8.26
C TYR A 345 -0.40 3.57 8.99
N ASP A 346 -0.29 2.32 9.44
CA ASP A 346 0.86 1.85 10.21
C ASP A 346 2.15 1.83 9.35
N ASP A 347 2.07 1.33 8.12
CA ASP A 347 3.23 1.11 7.24
C ASP A 347 3.78 2.38 6.58
N PHE A 348 2.93 3.38 6.35
CA PHE A 348 3.33 4.56 5.59
C PHE A 348 3.15 5.85 6.38
N LEU A 349 1.93 6.13 6.86
CA LEU A 349 1.66 7.42 7.49
C LEU A 349 2.32 7.54 8.88
N ALA A 350 2.24 6.50 9.70
CA ALA A 350 2.85 6.45 11.02
C ALA A 350 4.36 6.18 10.95
N ALA A 351 4.81 5.40 9.97
CA ALA A 351 6.23 5.09 9.76
C ALA A 351 7.06 6.26 9.20
N GLY A 352 6.40 7.35 8.76
CA GLY A 352 7.06 8.56 8.27
C GLY A 352 7.48 8.51 6.79
N TYR A 353 6.84 7.66 5.99
CA TYR A 353 7.12 7.51 4.55
C TYR A 353 7.07 8.86 3.82
N PHE A 354 6.04 9.67 4.10
CA PHE A 354 5.84 10.93 3.40
C PHE A 354 6.93 11.95 3.73
N GLU A 355 7.33 12.05 4.99
CA GLU A 355 8.40 12.94 5.44
C GLU A 355 9.72 12.61 4.75
N GLN A 356 10.08 11.34 4.63
CA GLN A 356 11.27 10.89 3.91
C GLN A 356 11.24 11.32 2.43
N HIS A 357 10.10 11.15 1.76
CA HIS A 357 9.98 11.46 0.33
C HIS A 357 9.87 12.97 0.08
N ILE A 358 9.25 13.73 1.00
CA ILE A 358 9.25 15.19 0.96
C ILE A 358 10.68 15.72 1.00
N GLU A 359 11.51 15.24 1.92
CA GLU A 359 12.90 15.70 2.05
C GLU A 359 13.74 15.30 0.82
N ALA A 360 13.56 14.08 0.31
CA ALA A 360 14.22 13.62 -0.90
C ALA A 360 13.86 14.51 -2.11
N TYR A 361 12.59 14.86 -2.29
CA TYR A 361 12.18 15.78 -3.35
C TYR A 361 12.67 17.20 -3.11
N ARG A 362 12.63 17.72 -1.87
CA ARG A 362 13.12 19.05 -1.54
C ARG A 362 14.56 19.25 -2.00
N LEU A 363 15.45 18.31 -1.66
CA LEU A 363 16.86 18.34 -2.05
C LEU A 363 17.07 18.30 -3.58
N GLN A 364 16.18 17.62 -4.30
CA GLN A 364 16.25 17.56 -5.77
C GLN A 364 15.73 18.83 -6.44
N ILE A 365 14.71 19.49 -5.88
CA ILE A 365 13.98 20.54 -6.60
C ILE A 365 14.22 21.96 -6.08
N GLU A 366 14.90 22.15 -4.94
CA GLU A 366 15.02 23.47 -4.29
C GLU A 366 15.53 24.59 -5.21
N GLN A 367 16.54 24.29 -6.02
CA GLN A 367 17.13 25.26 -6.95
C GLN A 367 16.14 25.64 -8.07
N ASP A 368 15.50 24.64 -8.67
CA ASP A 368 14.53 24.79 -9.74
C ASP A 368 13.23 25.44 -9.26
N ALA A 369 12.79 25.14 -8.04
CA ALA A 369 11.63 25.74 -7.40
C ALA A 369 11.85 27.23 -7.14
N ALA A 370 13.06 27.65 -6.74
CA ALA A 370 13.40 29.05 -6.58
C ALA A 370 13.39 29.81 -7.93
N ALA A 371 13.93 29.19 -8.99
CA ALA A 371 13.88 29.75 -10.34
C ALA A 371 12.45 29.83 -10.88
N ASP A 372 11.62 28.83 -10.62
CA ASP A 372 10.21 28.79 -11.01
C ASP A 372 9.41 29.90 -10.30
N HIS A 373 9.59 30.02 -8.98
CA HIS A 373 8.97 31.06 -8.17
C HIS A 373 9.31 32.47 -8.70
N ALA A 374 10.55 32.70 -9.14
CA ALA A 374 10.97 34.00 -9.68
C ALA A 374 10.24 34.39 -10.99
N ILE A 375 9.74 33.42 -11.76
CA ILE A 375 8.98 33.65 -13.00
C ILE A 375 7.48 33.75 -12.70
N TRP A 376 6.96 32.81 -11.93
CA TRP A 376 5.52 32.55 -11.84
C TRP A 376 4.88 33.07 -10.54
N ASN A 377 5.69 33.34 -9.50
CA ASN A 377 5.27 33.87 -8.20
C ASN A 377 4.09 33.11 -7.56
N ALA A 378 4.15 31.78 -7.59
CA ALA A 378 3.01 30.92 -7.26
C ALA A 378 3.01 30.36 -5.82
N GLY A 379 3.92 30.85 -4.96
CA GLY A 379 4.22 30.31 -3.62
C GLY A 379 5.67 29.84 -3.51
N THR A 380 6.15 29.66 -2.27
CA THR A 380 7.52 29.19 -1.98
C THR A 380 7.51 27.71 -1.58
N LEU A 381 8.59 27.00 -1.93
CA LEU A 381 8.75 25.57 -1.61
C LEU A 381 8.58 25.28 -0.12
N ASP A 382 9.27 26.03 0.74
CA ASP A 382 9.24 25.82 2.20
C ASP A 382 7.82 25.96 2.77
N ALA A 383 7.07 26.98 2.33
CA ALA A 383 5.69 27.16 2.78
C ALA A 383 4.76 26.03 2.30
N GLY A 384 5.03 25.46 1.12
CA GLY A 384 4.37 24.26 0.61
C GLY A 384 4.68 23.02 1.46
N ILE A 385 5.95 22.82 1.81
CA ILE A 385 6.42 21.71 2.66
C ILE A 385 5.86 21.80 4.07
N ASP A 386 5.92 22.97 4.71
CA ASP A 386 5.34 23.23 6.03
C ASP A 386 3.85 22.87 6.06
N ARG A 387 3.13 23.20 4.98
CA ARG A 387 1.72 22.84 4.85
C ARG A 387 1.52 21.34 4.71
N LEU A 388 2.32 20.66 3.89
CA LEU A 388 2.23 19.21 3.73
C LEU A 388 2.43 18.50 5.07
N HIS A 389 3.48 18.85 5.82
CA HIS A 389 3.71 18.31 7.17
C HIS A 389 2.52 18.56 8.10
N TYR A 390 2.02 19.79 8.15
CA TYR A 390 0.83 20.11 8.95
C TYR A 390 -0.38 19.24 8.59
N ASN A 391 -0.62 19.04 7.29
CA ASN A 391 -1.75 18.25 6.79
C ASN A 391 -1.59 16.76 7.12
N LEU A 392 -0.38 16.22 6.97
CA LEU A 392 -0.04 14.84 7.32
C LEU A 392 -0.19 14.60 8.83
N ASP A 393 0.31 15.51 9.67
CA ASP A 393 0.18 15.42 11.13
C ASP A 393 -1.27 15.50 11.59
N PHE A 394 -2.08 16.34 10.95
CA PHE A 394 -3.52 16.39 11.19
C PHE A 394 -4.17 15.06 10.82
N ARG A 395 -3.90 14.53 9.62
CA ARG A 395 -4.47 13.26 9.15
C ARG A 395 -4.04 12.08 10.03
N ARG A 396 -2.78 12.06 10.47
CA ARG A 396 -2.24 11.03 11.37
C ARG A 396 -3.02 11.02 12.68
N ARG A 397 -3.21 12.18 13.31
CA ARG A 397 -4.01 12.29 14.54
C ARG A 397 -5.48 11.93 14.34
N GLN A 398 -6.06 12.31 13.21
CA GLN A 398 -7.44 11.99 12.88
C GLN A 398 -7.66 10.47 12.77
N LEU A 399 -6.82 9.77 12.00
CA LEU A 399 -6.91 8.32 11.85
C LEU A 399 -6.56 7.58 13.13
N ALA A 400 -5.55 8.04 13.88
CA ALA A 400 -5.19 7.45 15.17
C ALA A 400 -6.33 7.50 16.19
N ALA A 401 -7.21 8.50 16.10
CA ALA A 401 -8.34 8.70 17.00
C ALA A 401 -9.67 8.13 16.49
N ASP A 402 -9.71 7.59 15.26
CA ASP A 402 -10.96 7.11 14.66
C ASP A 402 -11.38 5.76 15.28
N PRO A 403 -12.58 5.67 15.90
CA PRO A 403 -13.01 4.45 16.59
C PRO A 403 -13.37 3.29 15.67
N LEU A 404 -13.54 3.52 14.36
CA LEU A 404 -13.82 2.47 13.38
C LEU A 404 -12.55 1.76 12.92
N LEU A 405 -11.37 2.38 13.09
CA LEU A 405 -10.12 1.74 12.71
C LEU A 405 -9.75 0.63 13.70
N PRO A 406 -9.47 -0.60 13.22
CA PRO A 406 -9.05 -1.68 14.09
C PRO A 406 -7.67 -1.40 14.71
N ALA A 407 -7.35 -2.12 15.78
CA ALA A 407 -6.01 -2.09 16.37
C ALA A 407 -4.93 -2.51 15.35
N SER A 408 -3.71 -2.03 15.55
CA SER A 408 -2.56 -2.41 14.70
C SER A 408 -2.38 -3.93 14.66
N GLN A 409 -1.93 -4.43 13.52
CA GLN A 409 -1.42 -5.81 13.37
C GLN A 409 0.02 -5.97 13.88
N TYR A 410 0.61 -4.88 14.36
CA TYR A 410 1.96 -4.85 14.88
C TYR A 410 1.94 -4.58 16.36
N THR A 411 2.88 -5.17 17.07
CA THR A 411 3.23 -4.80 18.43
C THR A 411 4.46 -3.90 18.38
N HIS A 412 4.47 -2.89 19.25
CA HIS A 412 5.65 -2.06 19.47
C HIS A 412 6.17 -2.34 20.88
N THR A 413 7.46 -2.68 20.97
CA THR A 413 8.15 -2.83 22.24
C THR A 413 9.11 -1.67 22.38
N ASP A 414 8.90 -0.84 23.41
CA ASP A 414 9.85 0.20 23.78
C ASP A 414 10.85 -0.34 24.79
N THR A 415 12.13 -0.20 24.47
CA THR A 415 13.24 -0.54 25.35
C THR A 415 13.94 0.76 25.76
N ILE A 416 14.12 0.96 27.06
CA ILE A 416 14.94 2.06 27.59
C ILE A 416 16.40 1.74 27.30
N VAL A 417 17.04 2.54 26.44
CA VAL A 417 18.46 2.41 26.08
C VAL A 417 19.34 3.38 26.86
N LEU A 418 18.73 4.44 27.40
CA LEU A 418 19.35 5.32 28.38
C LEU A 418 18.36 5.51 29.53
N ASP A 419 18.69 4.99 30.71
CA ASP A 419 17.86 5.11 31.88
C ASP A 419 17.99 6.49 32.56
N GLN A 420 16.97 6.91 33.31
CA GLN A 420 16.95 8.17 34.04
C GLN A 420 18.05 8.26 35.12
N ASP A 421 18.58 7.12 35.56
CA ASP A 421 19.66 7.01 36.54
C ASP A 421 21.02 6.71 35.88
N ALA A 422 21.13 6.87 34.56
CA ALA A 422 22.34 6.57 33.79
C ALA A 422 23.54 7.43 34.23
N GLU A 423 24.72 6.85 34.07
CA GLU A 423 25.99 7.56 34.26
C GLU A 423 26.19 8.61 33.17
N SER A 424 26.71 9.76 33.57
CA SER A 424 27.04 10.87 32.66
C SER A 424 28.35 11.53 33.04
N VAL A 425 28.82 12.39 32.15
CA VAL A 425 29.86 13.37 32.45
C VAL A 425 29.34 14.77 32.19
N TRP A 426 29.76 15.72 33.02
CA TRP A 426 29.29 17.11 32.96
C TRP A 426 30.44 18.12 32.98
N TRP A 427 30.15 19.31 32.47
CA TRP A 427 31.06 20.45 32.40
C TRP A 427 30.30 21.76 32.52
N VAL A 428 30.84 22.69 33.31
CA VAL A 428 30.34 24.07 33.40
C VAL A 428 31.18 24.93 32.45
N PRO A 429 30.65 25.34 31.29
CA PRO A 429 31.41 26.14 30.34
C PRO A 429 31.64 27.56 30.85
N THR A 430 32.81 28.10 30.53
CA THR A 430 33.26 29.43 30.98
C THR A 430 33.52 30.41 29.84
N ASP A 431 33.57 29.89 28.62
CA ASP A 431 33.81 30.58 27.36
C ASP A 431 33.28 29.72 26.19
N ASN A 432 33.43 30.22 24.97
CA ASN A 432 32.93 29.58 23.75
C ASN A 432 33.91 28.58 23.13
N SER A 433 34.97 28.15 23.82
CA SER A 433 36.01 27.29 23.25
C SER A 433 35.52 25.89 22.85
N LEU A 434 34.35 25.50 23.33
CA LEU A 434 33.75 24.19 23.11
C LEU A 434 32.45 24.23 22.28
N ASP A 435 31.88 25.41 22.04
CA ASP A 435 30.51 25.63 21.50
C ASP A 435 30.24 24.90 20.18
N ASP A 436 31.25 24.62 19.38
CA ASP A 436 31.12 24.02 18.04
C ASP A 436 31.36 22.49 17.99
N ARG A 437 31.77 21.87 19.11
CA ARG A 437 32.30 20.49 19.08
C ARG A 437 31.93 19.59 20.23
N TRP A 438 31.54 20.12 21.39
CA TRP A 438 31.39 19.31 22.61
C TRP A 438 30.28 18.26 22.50
N PHE A 439 29.33 18.42 21.58
CA PHE A 439 28.22 17.50 21.32
C PHE A 439 28.55 16.39 20.31
N ALA A 440 29.70 16.45 19.63
CA ALA A 440 30.08 15.45 18.63
C ALA A 440 30.28 14.05 19.25
N SER A 441 30.05 13.01 18.45
CA SER A 441 30.18 11.60 18.88
C SER A 441 31.64 11.19 19.14
N ASP A 442 32.60 11.84 18.48
CA ASP A 442 34.04 11.62 18.60
C ASP A 442 34.72 12.55 19.62
N PHE A 443 33.97 13.43 20.28
CA PHE A 443 34.50 14.30 21.33
C PHE A 443 34.95 13.48 22.55
N VAL A 444 36.19 13.73 22.99
CA VAL A 444 36.81 13.09 24.15
C VAL A 444 36.61 13.98 25.38
N ALA A 445 35.82 13.49 26.35
CA ALA A 445 35.46 14.21 27.57
C ALA A 445 36.30 13.76 28.78
N ASP A 446 37.60 13.54 28.60
CA ASP A 446 38.52 12.96 29.59
C ASP A 446 38.75 13.82 30.85
N HIS A 447 38.44 15.11 30.78
CA HIS A 447 38.52 16.06 31.89
C HIS A 447 37.15 16.46 32.46
N TRP A 448 36.06 15.89 31.93
CA TRP A 448 34.70 16.17 32.43
C TRP A 448 34.41 15.32 33.65
N LEU A 449 33.65 15.89 34.57
CA LEU A 449 33.41 15.27 35.86
C LEU A 449 32.23 14.28 35.80
N PRO A 450 32.27 13.15 36.51
CA PRO A 450 31.20 12.17 36.45
C PRO A 450 29.97 12.60 37.27
N ALA A 451 28.83 12.05 36.86
CA ALA A 451 27.54 12.15 37.52
C ALA A 451 26.76 10.84 37.38
N GLU A 452 25.91 10.53 38.36
CA GLU A 452 24.98 9.40 38.34
C GLU A 452 23.56 9.93 38.60
N GLY A 453 22.63 9.69 37.67
CA GLY A 453 21.26 10.24 37.73
C GLY A 453 21.11 11.67 37.22
N GLY A 454 20.09 12.38 37.73
CA GLY A 454 19.78 13.74 37.28
C GLY A 454 20.92 14.72 37.58
N VAL A 455 21.31 15.51 36.58
CA VAL A 455 22.35 16.54 36.72
C VAL A 455 21.68 17.86 37.08
N GLY A 456 22.07 18.43 38.22
CA GLY A 456 21.40 19.63 38.72
C GLY A 456 21.78 20.02 40.14
N TYR A 457 21.06 21.03 40.64
CA TYR A 457 21.06 21.46 42.03
C TYR A 457 19.71 22.08 42.42
N GLU A 458 19.47 22.17 43.71
CA GLU A 458 18.27 22.78 44.30
C GLU A 458 18.66 23.44 45.63
N ARG A 459 18.36 24.73 45.79
CA ARG A 459 18.59 25.50 47.03
C ARG A 459 17.33 25.68 47.87
N GLY A 460 16.16 25.57 47.24
CA GLY A 460 14.84 25.55 47.84
C GLY A 460 14.36 24.12 48.07
N THR A 461 13.27 23.74 47.41
CA THR A 461 12.63 22.41 47.52
C THR A 461 11.87 22.09 46.24
N GLY A 462 11.91 20.84 45.77
CA GLY A 462 11.15 20.39 44.60
C GLY A 462 11.83 19.26 43.83
N TYR A 463 13.15 19.38 43.62
CA TYR A 463 13.93 18.46 42.79
C TYR A 463 14.69 17.37 43.54
N GLU A 464 14.63 17.32 44.88
CA GLU A 464 15.33 16.31 45.68
C GLU A 464 15.06 14.85 45.24
N PRO A 465 13.85 14.47 44.76
CA PRO A 465 13.61 13.13 44.24
C PRO A 465 14.26 12.82 42.88
N PHE A 466 14.70 13.84 42.14
CA PHE A 466 15.19 13.72 40.76
C PHE A 466 16.69 14.05 40.63
N LEU A 467 17.29 14.64 41.66
CA LEU A 467 18.71 14.96 41.69
C LEU A 467 19.56 13.70 41.92
N GLY A 468 20.53 13.52 41.05
CA GLY A 468 21.56 12.50 41.12
C GLY A 468 22.75 12.91 41.99
N THR A 469 23.81 12.10 41.96
CA THR A 469 25.07 12.39 42.64
C THR A 469 26.07 13.00 41.67
N MET A 470 26.50 14.24 41.93
CA MET A 470 27.59 14.89 41.19
C MET A 470 28.93 14.62 41.87
N TYR A 471 29.99 14.35 41.11
CA TYR A 471 31.31 14.09 41.67
C TYR A 471 32.33 15.16 41.25
N GLY A 472 33.10 15.66 42.22
CA GLY A 472 34.21 16.60 42.01
C GLY A 472 35.53 15.94 41.62
N SER A 473 35.55 14.62 41.41
CA SER A 473 36.73 13.85 41.02
C SER A 473 36.38 12.73 40.03
N LEU A 474 37.29 12.44 39.09
CA LEU A 474 37.11 11.39 38.07
C LEU A 474 36.96 9.98 38.68
N ASP A 475 37.49 9.75 39.88
CA ASP A 475 37.40 8.47 40.59
C ASP A 475 36.12 8.31 41.42
N ARG A 476 35.17 9.26 41.33
CA ARG A 476 33.87 9.26 42.02
C ARG A 476 33.97 9.17 43.56
N THR A 477 35.07 9.63 44.15
CA THR A 477 35.26 9.58 45.61
C THR A 477 34.77 10.83 46.35
N LEU A 478 34.50 11.92 45.63
CA LEU A 478 34.11 13.21 46.21
C LEU A 478 32.75 13.67 45.66
N PRO A 479 31.62 13.33 46.32
CA PRO A 479 30.34 13.94 46.00
C PRO A 479 30.38 15.46 46.27
N ILE A 480 29.80 16.24 45.37
CA ILE A 480 29.74 17.70 45.45
C ILE A 480 28.33 18.21 45.16
N ARG A 481 28.10 19.50 45.40
CA ARG A 481 26.95 20.21 44.84
C ARG A 481 27.38 20.93 43.56
N LEU A 482 26.54 20.90 42.53
CA LEU A 482 26.84 21.54 41.25
C LEU A 482 26.87 23.07 41.34
N ASP A 483 26.01 23.67 42.17
CA ASP A 483 25.97 25.12 42.39
C ASP A 483 27.25 25.67 43.02
N ASP A 484 27.88 24.93 43.94
CA ASP A 484 29.18 25.30 44.50
C ASP A 484 30.28 25.35 43.43
N TRP A 485 30.13 24.55 42.36
CA TRP A 485 31.08 24.50 41.25
C TRP A 485 30.81 25.58 40.19
N MET A 486 29.56 26.00 40.06
CA MET A 486 29.18 27.12 39.19
C MET A 486 29.49 28.48 39.84
N ASP A 487 29.62 28.56 41.17
CA ASP A 487 30.09 29.74 41.92
C ASP A 487 31.63 29.85 41.87
N ARG A 488 32.16 30.50 40.83
CA ARG A 488 33.60 30.66 40.62
C ARG A 488 34.19 31.76 41.50
N ASN A 489 33.37 32.72 41.91
CA ASN A 489 33.78 33.88 42.70
C ASN A 489 33.70 33.66 44.21
N GLY A 490 33.07 32.57 44.65
CA GLY A 490 32.89 32.18 46.05
C GLY A 490 31.96 33.11 46.82
N ASP A 491 31.03 33.79 46.13
CA ASP A 491 30.09 34.73 46.73
C ASP A 491 28.75 34.09 47.13
N GLY A 492 28.62 32.79 46.87
CA GLY A 492 27.45 31.98 47.15
C GLY A 492 26.48 31.88 45.98
N ASP A 493 26.75 32.46 44.81
CA ASP A 493 25.87 32.41 43.63
C ASP A 493 26.57 31.85 42.37
N PRO A 494 25.87 31.07 41.53
CA PRO A 494 26.43 30.61 40.26
C PRO A 494 26.74 31.77 39.30
N ASP A 495 27.86 31.66 38.57
CA ASP A 495 28.39 32.70 37.66
C ASP A 495 28.07 32.43 36.17
N GLY A 496 27.27 31.42 35.85
CA GLY A 496 26.96 31.00 34.47
C GLY A 496 25.57 30.40 34.35
N THR A 497 25.05 30.33 33.12
CA THR A 497 23.67 29.87 32.86
C THR A 497 23.59 28.46 32.31
N SER A 498 24.70 27.87 31.84
CA SER A 498 24.68 26.58 31.17
C SER A 498 25.44 25.51 31.93
N VAL A 499 25.00 24.26 31.78
CA VAL A 499 25.77 23.05 32.08
C VAL A 499 25.68 22.13 30.87
N TYR A 500 26.83 21.61 30.43
CA TYR A 500 26.91 20.59 29.39
C TYR A 500 26.96 19.21 30.01
N VAL A 501 26.15 18.29 29.50
CA VAL A 501 26.05 16.92 30.00
C VAL A 501 26.15 15.96 28.82
N ARG A 502 26.90 14.87 28.99
CA ARG A 502 27.06 13.82 27.98
C ARG A 502 26.77 12.45 28.58
N TYR A 503 25.96 11.68 27.86
CA TYR A 503 25.62 10.30 28.14
C TYR A 503 26.09 9.43 26.98
N GLU A 504 26.64 8.26 27.29
CA GLU A 504 26.94 7.22 26.32
C GLU A 504 25.96 6.07 26.48
N PHE A 505 25.50 5.52 25.36
CA PHE A 505 24.63 4.35 25.34
C PHE A 505 24.96 3.47 24.14
N ASP A 506 24.61 2.19 24.26
CA ASP A 506 24.96 1.17 23.26
C ASP A 506 23.70 0.64 22.57
N LEU A 507 23.77 0.49 21.25
CA LEU A 507 22.69 -0.05 20.41
C LEU A 507 23.12 -1.33 19.67
N SER A 508 24.16 -2.04 20.13
CA SER A 508 24.70 -3.21 19.41
C SER A 508 23.71 -4.38 19.29
N GLU A 509 22.72 -4.45 20.19
CA GLU A 509 21.69 -5.50 20.20
C GLU A 509 20.51 -5.24 19.24
N PHE A 510 20.39 -4.01 18.71
CA PHE A 510 19.26 -3.62 17.85
C PHE A 510 19.64 -3.76 16.38
N GLN A 511 18.90 -4.61 15.66
CA GLN A 511 19.06 -4.75 14.21
C GLN A 511 18.24 -3.71 13.43
N ALA A 512 17.13 -3.26 13.99
CA ALA A 512 16.26 -2.22 13.45
C ALA A 512 15.63 -1.44 14.61
N ILE A 513 15.42 -0.13 14.38
CA ILE A 513 14.78 0.80 15.31
C ILE A 513 13.72 1.55 14.51
N ASP A 514 12.45 1.30 14.84
CA ASP A 514 11.30 1.89 14.15
C ASP A 514 10.84 3.19 14.81
N ARG A 515 11.22 3.40 16.08
CA ARG A 515 10.80 4.56 16.87
C ARG A 515 11.92 5.01 17.80
N LEU A 516 12.06 6.33 17.99
CA LEU A 516 13.00 6.91 18.95
C LEU A 516 12.31 8.01 19.76
N LEU A 517 12.22 7.80 21.07
CA LEU A 517 11.59 8.74 21.99
C LEU A 517 12.62 9.24 23.00
N LEU A 518 12.78 10.55 23.07
CA LEU A 518 13.48 11.20 24.16
C LEU A 518 12.46 11.66 25.19
N ARG A 519 12.66 11.31 26.44
CA ARG A 519 11.94 11.85 27.59
C ARG A 519 12.91 12.64 28.43
N ALA A 520 12.54 13.84 28.86
CA ALA A 520 13.38 14.64 29.75
C ALA A 520 12.53 15.31 30.83
N ARG A 521 12.99 15.24 32.08
CA ARG A 521 12.67 16.23 33.09
C ARG A 521 13.75 17.28 33.02
N PHE A 522 13.35 18.53 32.87
CA PHE A 522 14.26 19.64 32.90
C PHE A 522 13.55 20.85 33.47
N ASP A 523 14.34 21.70 34.10
CA ASP A 523 13.89 22.95 34.68
C ASP A 523 13.67 23.99 33.56
N ASP A 524 14.53 24.99 33.46
CA ASP A 524 14.33 26.17 32.62
C ASP A 524 14.34 25.90 31.09
N GLY A 525 15.42 25.31 30.56
CA GLY A 525 15.54 25.04 29.13
C GLY A 525 16.62 24.03 28.77
N ILE A 526 16.47 23.40 27.60
CA ILE A 526 17.43 22.42 27.08
C ILE A 526 17.66 22.56 25.56
N VAL A 527 18.89 22.26 25.14
CA VAL A 527 19.24 21.91 23.75
C VAL A 527 19.84 20.51 23.76
N VAL A 528 19.33 19.63 22.91
CA VAL A 528 19.68 18.21 22.90
C VAL A 528 20.28 17.84 21.55
N TYR A 529 21.41 17.16 21.63
CA TYR A 529 22.16 16.67 20.50
C TYR A 529 22.29 15.15 20.58
N LEU A 530 22.13 14.47 19.45
CA LEU A 530 22.39 13.04 19.34
C LEU A 530 23.41 12.79 18.24
N ASN A 531 24.53 12.17 18.61
CA ASN A 531 25.69 11.98 17.74
C ASN A 531 26.18 13.26 17.03
N GLY A 532 25.98 14.41 17.68
CA GLY A 532 26.37 15.73 17.18
C GLY A 532 25.31 16.46 16.35
N GLN A 533 24.17 15.84 16.07
CA GLN A 533 23.03 16.50 15.42
C GLN A 533 22.10 17.10 16.48
N GLU A 534 21.68 18.37 16.37
CA GLU A 534 20.61 18.91 17.21
C GLU A 534 19.29 18.20 16.89
N VAL A 535 18.67 17.58 17.91
CA VAL A 535 17.45 16.77 17.76
C VAL A 535 16.26 17.31 18.53
N ALA A 536 16.49 18.15 19.55
CA ALA A 536 15.42 18.82 20.28
C ALA A 536 15.93 20.12 20.93
N LYS A 537 15.07 21.13 20.99
CA LYS A 537 15.32 22.39 21.70
C LYS A 537 14.04 22.86 22.36
N SER A 538 14.10 23.18 23.65
CA SER A 538 12.95 23.65 24.41
C SER A 538 13.36 24.75 25.37
N GLY A 539 12.66 25.89 25.31
CA GLY A 539 12.83 26.95 26.29
C GLY A 539 14.12 27.77 26.19
N VAL A 540 14.93 27.65 25.12
CA VAL A 540 16.25 28.32 24.99
C VAL A 540 16.23 29.49 24.00
N VAL A 541 16.87 30.61 24.36
CA VAL A 541 17.13 31.76 23.49
C VAL A 541 18.63 31.99 23.39
N GLY A 542 19.11 32.32 22.18
CA GLY A 542 20.54 32.45 21.89
C GLY A 542 21.17 31.11 21.53
N GLU A 543 22.50 31.15 21.41
CA GLU A 543 23.37 30.04 21.03
C GLU A 543 24.66 30.12 21.87
N GLY A 544 25.36 29.00 22.02
CA GLY A 544 26.64 28.94 22.74
C GLY A 544 26.52 28.78 24.26
N TRP A 545 27.66 28.82 24.94
CA TRP A 545 27.78 28.58 26.38
C TRP A 545 27.00 29.56 27.28
N ASP A 546 26.78 30.79 26.83
CA ASP A 546 26.06 31.84 27.55
C ASP A 546 24.59 31.96 27.12
N ALA A 547 24.07 30.95 26.42
CA ALA A 547 22.63 30.85 26.14
C ALA A 547 21.80 30.85 27.44
N VAL A 548 20.57 31.35 27.32
CA VAL A 548 19.67 31.55 28.46
C VAL A 548 18.30 30.98 28.18
N ALA A 549 17.59 30.60 29.23
CA ALA A 549 16.20 30.21 29.08
C ALA A 549 15.28 31.40 28.77
N LEU A 550 14.24 31.17 27.97
CA LEU A 550 13.23 32.14 27.58
C LEU A 550 12.42 32.65 28.78
N ARG A 551 12.15 31.76 29.74
CA ARG A 551 11.33 31.97 30.92
C ARG A 551 11.75 31.01 32.01
N ASN A 552 11.40 31.33 33.25
CA ASN A 552 11.48 30.35 34.33
C ASN A 552 10.51 29.20 34.03
N ASN A 553 10.96 27.96 34.12
CA ASN A 553 10.13 26.79 33.99
C ASN A 553 10.54 25.76 35.04
N GLU A 554 9.59 25.32 35.87
CA GLU A 554 9.89 24.29 36.85
C GLU A 554 9.76 22.90 36.20
N ALA A 555 10.68 21.99 36.53
CA ALA A 555 10.59 20.61 36.10
C ALA A 555 9.35 19.94 36.72
N ASP A 556 8.51 19.37 35.86
CA ASP A 556 7.35 18.60 36.29
C ASP A 556 7.79 17.22 36.83
N GLN A 557 6.96 16.62 37.70
CA GLN A 557 7.12 15.21 38.08
C GLN A 557 7.00 14.28 36.86
N SER A 558 6.25 14.71 35.84
CA SER A 558 6.10 14.02 34.56
C SER A 558 7.23 14.37 33.57
N PHE A 559 7.63 13.39 32.75
CA PHE A 559 8.58 13.63 31.68
C PHE A 559 7.94 14.43 30.53
N THR A 560 8.67 15.40 30.00
CA THR A 560 8.38 15.94 28.66
C THR A 560 8.89 14.96 27.63
N GLN A 561 8.05 14.52 26.69
CA GLN A 561 8.43 13.60 25.61
C GLN A 561 8.62 14.34 24.28
N PHE A 562 9.75 14.08 23.64
CA PHE A 562 10.09 14.47 22.28
C PHE A 562 10.10 13.20 21.42
N ASP A 563 9.32 13.20 20.34
CA ASP A 563 9.36 12.14 19.33
C ASP A 563 10.43 12.48 18.28
N LEU A 564 11.52 11.73 18.30
CA LEU A 564 12.67 11.93 17.41
C LEU A 564 12.62 11.01 16.19
N THR A 565 11.59 10.15 16.09
CA THR A 565 11.39 9.21 14.99
C THR A 565 11.40 9.89 13.63
N PRO A 566 10.77 11.07 13.42
CA PRO A 566 10.82 11.73 12.11
C PRO A 566 12.24 12.08 11.64
N LEU A 567 13.17 12.36 12.56
CA LEU A 567 14.56 12.65 12.23
C LEU A 567 15.30 11.39 11.77
N LEU A 568 14.98 10.23 12.34
CA LEU A 568 15.50 8.94 11.86
C LEU A 568 14.95 8.63 10.47
N THR A 569 13.62 8.74 10.29
CA THR A 569 12.96 8.37 9.04
C THR A 569 13.41 9.23 7.85
N THR A 570 13.62 10.53 8.08
CA THR A 570 14.11 11.46 7.05
C THR A 570 15.62 11.35 6.79
N GLY A 571 16.35 10.58 7.60
CA GLY A 571 17.81 10.47 7.53
C GLY A 571 18.56 11.69 8.08
N GLN A 572 17.86 12.67 8.67
CA GLN A 572 18.47 13.83 9.33
C GLN A 572 19.25 13.41 10.59
N LEU A 573 18.90 12.28 11.19
CA LEU A 573 19.59 11.67 12.31
C LEU A 573 20.05 10.26 11.95
N THR A 574 21.35 9.99 12.16
CA THR A 574 21.92 8.66 11.98
C THR A 574 22.38 8.08 13.32
N LEU A 575 21.84 6.91 13.67
CA LEU A 575 22.31 6.11 14.80
C LEU A 575 23.42 5.16 14.34
N GLN A 576 24.41 4.94 15.20
CA GLN A 576 25.50 4.03 14.93
C GLN A 576 25.21 2.66 15.57
N PRO A 577 25.51 1.53 14.91
CA PRO A 577 25.57 0.24 15.60
C PRO A 577 26.61 0.29 16.72
N GLY A 578 26.19 0.03 17.96
CA GLY A 578 27.04 0.14 19.15
C GLY A 578 26.98 1.52 19.82
N ARG A 579 28.15 2.13 20.09
CA ARG A 579 28.26 3.37 20.90
C ARG A 579 27.63 4.58 20.20
N ASN A 580 26.73 5.24 20.93
CA ASN A 580 26.10 6.52 20.58
C ASN A 580 26.24 7.51 21.74
N VAL A 581 26.09 8.80 21.44
CA VAL A 581 26.22 9.88 22.42
C VAL A 581 24.99 10.77 22.42
N LEU A 582 24.38 10.95 23.60
CA LEU A 582 23.40 11.99 23.88
C LEU A 582 24.09 13.13 24.62
N ALA A 583 24.08 14.32 24.04
CA ALA A 583 24.64 15.53 24.60
C ALA A 583 23.52 16.52 24.91
N ILE A 584 23.49 17.10 26.11
CA ILE A 584 22.46 18.05 26.52
C ILE A 584 23.12 19.29 27.11
N GLN A 585 22.76 20.46 26.57
CA GLN A 585 22.97 21.73 27.23
C GLN A 585 21.70 22.06 28.01
N VAL A 586 21.79 22.06 29.34
CA VAL A 586 20.74 22.59 30.20
C VAL A 586 21.07 24.04 30.51
N VAL A 587 20.07 24.92 30.40
CA VAL A 587 20.24 26.36 30.60
C VAL A 587 19.25 26.91 31.61
N ASN A 588 19.75 27.78 32.48
CA ASN A 588 18.96 28.65 33.34
C ASN A 588 18.70 29.99 32.65
N ARG A 589 17.67 30.69 33.12
CA ARG A 589 17.36 32.04 32.64
C ARG A 589 18.42 33.08 33.05
N GLN A 590 19.02 32.90 34.22
CA GLN A 590 20.02 33.81 34.79
C GLN A 590 21.02 33.05 35.65
N ALA A 591 22.23 33.59 35.79
CA ALA A 591 23.33 32.92 36.46
C ALA A 591 22.99 32.54 37.91
N ASN A 592 22.36 33.45 38.67
CA ASN A 592 21.97 33.19 40.06
C ASN A 592 20.63 32.46 40.23
N SER A 593 20.27 31.54 39.33
CA SER A 593 19.06 30.72 39.50
C SER A 593 19.18 29.81 40.74
N PRO A 594 18.12 29.66 41.55
CA PRO A 594 18.16 28.84 42.77
C PRO A 594 18.23 27.33 42.50
N ASP A 595 17.96 26.92 41.27
CA ASP A 595 17.78 25.55 40.82
C ASP A 595 18.29 25.35 39.38
N LEU A 596 18.54 24.09 39.03
CA LEU A 596 18.82 23.59 37.68
C LEU A 596 18.59 22.09 37.68
N LEU A 597 17.93 21.55 36.66
CA LEU A 597 17.76 20.09 36.52
C LEU A 597 17.75 19.66 35.06
N VAL A 598 18.42 18.55 34.79
CA VAL A 598 18.14 17.68 33.63
C VAL A 598 18.23 16.21 34.03
N GLN A 599 17.22 15.43 33.65
CA GLN A 599 17.19 13.99 33.78
C GLN A 599 16.57 13.38 32.51
N PRO A 600 17.38 12.84 31.58
CA PRO A 600 16.89 12.26 30.34
C PRO A 600 16.60 10.77 30.48
N GLN A 601 15.73 10.27 29.60
CA GLN A 601 15.53 8.87 29.31
C GLN A 601 15.38 8.71 27.80
N LEU A 602 16.08 7.77 27.20
CA LEU A 602 16.00 7.49 25.76
C LEU A 602 15.41 6.09 25.56
N LEU A 603 14.39 6.00 24.70
CA LEU A 603 13.72 4.75 24.37
C LEU A 603 13.82 4.51 22.87
N VAL A 604 14.13 3.26 22.51
CA VAL A 604 14.01 2.76 21.13
C VAL A 604 12.81 1.83 21.05
N GLY A 605 12.00 1.99 20.02
CA GLY A 605 10.87 1.12 19.74
C GLY A 605 11.22 0.18 18.60
N GLN A 606 10.93 -1.10 18.80
CA GLN A 606 10.97 -2.12 17.75
C GLN A 606 9.56 -2.58 17.42
N ARG A 607 9.28 -2.67 16.14
CA ARG A 607 8.00 -3.15 15.60
C ARG A 607 8.13 -4.62 15.22
N SER A 608 7.18 -5.43 15.68
CA SER A 608 7.07 -6.84 15.26
C SER A 608 5.63 -7.15 14.86
N GLN A 609 5.46 -8.07 13.92
CA GLN A 609 4.14 -8.56 13.54
C GLN A 609 3.53 -9.39 14.68
N GLN A 610 2.22 -9.26 14.89
CA GLN A 610 1.49 -10.10 15.84
C GLN A 610 1.49 -11.56 15.37
N THR A 611 1.40 -12.49 16.33
CA THR A 611 1.14 -13.90 16.02
C THR A 611 -0.34 -14.05 15.66
N PHE A 612 -0.64 -14.71 14.54
CA PHE A 612 -2.01 -14.94 14.09
C PHE A 612 -2.35 -16.44 14.05
N ASP A 613 -3.59 -16.79 14.41
CA ASP A 613 -4.21 -18.08 14.14
C ASP A 613 -4.79 -18.10 12.72
N ILE A 614 -3.88 -18.13 11.74
CA ILE A 614 -4.20 -18.37 10.32
C ILE A 614 -3.78 -19.79 9.97
N ALA A 615 -4.67 -20.54 9.34
CA ALA A 615 -4.44 -21.94 9.00
C ALA A 615 -4.70 -22.22 7.53
N PHE A 616 -4.04 -23.27 7.00
CA PHE A 616 -4.53 -23.93 5.81
C PHE A 616 -5.81 -24.70 6.16
N GLY A 617 -6.86 -24.48 5.38
CA GLY A 617 -8.12 -25.18 5.48
C GLY A 617 -8.19 -26.32 4.46
N GLU A 618 -9.28 -26.32 3.71
CA GLU A 618 -9.55 -27.26 2.62
C GLU A 618 -8.58 -27.09 1.44
N PHE A 619 -8.30 -28.19 0.75
CA PHE A 619 -7.56 -28.24 -0.51
C PHE A 619 -8.44 -28.93 -1.54
N SER A 620 -8.31 -28.56 -2.82
CA SER A 620 -9.01 -29.24 -3.91
C SER A 620 -8.68 -30.72 -3.98
N ASP A 621 -9.64 -31.53 -4.41
CA ASP A 621 -9.44 -32.96 -4.59
C ASP A 621 -8.49 -33.26 -5.75
N ALA A 622 -7.83 -34.41 -5.68
CA ALA A 622 -6.90 -34.85 -6.73
C ALA A 622 -7.58 -35.06 -8.09
N THR A 623 -8.90 -35.24 -8.10
CA THR A 623 -9.74 -35.42 -9.30
C THR A 623 -10.17 -34.09 -9.91
N ASP A 624 -10.09 -32.97 -9.19
CA ASP A 624 -10.45 -31.66 -9.73
C ASP A 624 -9.52 -31.30 -10.90
N ALA A 625 -10.12 -30.82 -12.00
CA ALA A 625 -9.36 -30.37 -13.16
C ALA A 625 -8.34 -29.30 -12.76
N SER A 626 -7.16 -29.26 -13.40
CA SER A 626 -6.07 -28.35 -13.01
C SER A 626 -6.48 -26.88 -12.93
N ALA A 627 -7.41 -26.40 -13.78
CA ALA A 627 -7.92 -25.03 -13.76
C ALA A 627 -8.94 -24.76 -12.63
N GLN A 628 -9.45 -25.81 -11.99
CA GLN A 628 -10.45 -25.75 -10.92
C GLN A 628 -9.83 -25.93 -9.54
N GLN A 629 -8.52 -26.22 -9.46
CA GLN A 629 -7.81 -26.47 -8.21
C GLN A 629 -7.67 -25.20 -7.36
N TYR A 630 -7.71 -25.39 -6.05
CA TYR A 630 -7.62 -24.34 -5.05
C TYR A 630 -7.02 -24.86 -3.74
N LEU A 631 -6.56 -23.93 -2.93
CA LEU A 631 -6.36 -24.14 -1.50
C LEU A 631 -7.08 -23.03 -0.73
N ARG A 632 -7.52 -23.32 0.48
CA ARG A 632 -8.22 -22.38 1.35
C ARG A 632 -7.31 -21.95 2.50
N ILE A 633 -7.31 -20.66 2.79
CA ILE A 633 -6.68 -20.08 3.98
C ILE A 633 -7.78 -19.55 4.90
N ASP A 634 -7.74 -19.99 6.15
CA ASP A 634 -8.71 -19.65 7.17
C ASP A 634 -8.17 -18.62 8.15
N ASN A 635 -8.99 -17.60 8.42
CA ASN A 635 -8.75 -16.64 9.49
C ASN A 635 -9.60 -17.00 10.72
N HIS A 636 -8.98 -17.59 11.73
CA HIS A 636 -9.65 -17.92 13.00
C HIS A 636 -9.64 -16.75 14.01
N GLU A 637 -9.03 -15.62 13.65
CA GLU A 637 -9.04 -14.44 14.50
C GLU A 637 -10.44 -13.84 14.63
N SER A 638 -10.65 -13.15 15.75
CA SER A 638 -11.84 -12.33 15.98
C SER A 638 -11.83 -11.00 15.19
N SER A 639 -10.77 -10.74 14.42
CA SER A 639 -10.62 -9.54 13.60
C SER A 639 -10.15 -9.90 12.19
N ALA A 640 -10.39 -9.02 11.22
CA ALA A 640 -9.87 -9.20 9.87
C ALA A 640 -8.33 -9.20 9.90
N VAL A 641 -7.68 -9.96 9.00
CA VAL A 641 -6.22 -10.02 8.87
C VAL A 641 -5.80 -9.64 7.44
N ASP A 642 -4.91 -8.67 7.33
CA ASP A 642 -4.29 -8.26 6.06
C ASP A 642 -3.11 -9.17 5.73
N LEU A 643 -3.24 -9.92 4.63
CA LEU A 643 -2.25 -10.86 4.11
C LEU A 643 -1.35 -10.22 3.04
N SER A 644 -1.43 -8.91 2.83
CA SER A 644 -0.63 -8.22 1.81
C SER A 644 0.85 -8.60 1.86
N GLY A 645 1.38 -9.13 0.77
CA GLY A 645 2.78 -9.52 0.65
C GLY A 645 3.15 -10.86 1.30
N TRP A 646 2.22 -11.55 1.97
CA TRP A 646 2.43 -12.90 2.49
C TRP A 646 2.66 -13.88 1.33
N THR A 647 3.33 -14.99 1.60
CA THR A 647 3.70 -15.99 0.59
C THR A 647 3.34 -17.40 1.00
N ILE A 648 2.83 -18.18 0.06
CA ILE A 648 2.74 -19.64 0.15
C ILE A 648 3.95 -20.23 -0.57
N ARG A 649 4.58 -21.24 0.03
CA ARG A 649 5.75 -21.94 -0.52
C ARG A 649 5.58 -23.46 -0.40
N GLY A 650 6.33 -24.20 -1.22
CA GLY A 650 6.37 -25.66 -1.19
C GLY A 650 5.81 -26.28 -2.48
N ALA A 651 4.80 -27.13 -2.36
CA ALA A 651 4.19 -27.83 -3.50
C ALA A 651 3.39 -26.90 -4.44
N ALA A 652 2.93 -25.77 -3.92
CA ALA A 652 2.44 -24.64 -4.69
C ALA A 652 3.02 -23.34 -4.13
N GLU A 653 3.10 -22.34 -4.99
CA GLU A 653 3.63 -21.02 -4.69
C GLU A 653 2.59 -19.95 -5.02
N PHE A 654 2.48 -18.98 -4.11
CA PHE A 654 1.60 -17.83 -4.29
C PHE A 654 2.11 -16.63 -3.50
N ARG A 655 1.88 -15.43 -4.00
CA ARG A 655 2.10 -14.19 -3.27
C ARG A 655 0.81 -13.39 -3.22
N PHE A 656 0.35 -13.10 -2.01
CA PHE A 656 -0.83 -12.29 -1.80
C PHE A 656 -0.57 -10.84 -2.23
N ALA A 657 -1.43 -10.33 -3.11
CA ALA A 657 -1.37 -8.95 -3.58
C ALA A 657 -1.70 -7.97 -2.45
N ALA A 658 -1.27 -6.72 -2.63
CA ALA A 658 -1.64 -5.65 -1.71
C ALA A 658 -3.17 -5.49 -1.66
N GLY A 659 -3.73 -5.43 -0.45
CA GLY A 659 -5.18 -5.39 -0.23
C GLY A 659 -5.86 -6.74 -0.03
N THR A 660 -5.15 -7.87 -0.10
CA THR A 660 -5.76 -9.16 0.24
C THR A 660 -6.00 -9.27 1.74
N VAL A 661 -7.22 -8.98 2.17
CA VAL A 661 -7.64 -9.02 3.57
C VAL A 661 -8.68 -10.10 3.78
N VAL A 662 -8.50 -10.95 4.79
CA VAL A 662 -9.48 -11.98 5.16
C VAL A 662 -10.27 -11.52 6.37
N PRO A 663 -11.61 -11.37 6.30
CA PRO A 663 -12.45 -11.00 7.44
C PRO A 663 -12.33 -11.98 8.62
N ALA A 664 -12.75 -11.55 9.81
CA ALA A 664 -12.77 -12.39 11.00
C ALA A 664 -13.61 -13.66 10.78
N GLY A 665 -13.10 -14.83 11.18
CA GLY A 665 -13.80 -16.11 11.05
C GLY A 665 -14.14 -16.51 9.61
N SER A 666 -13.51 -15.89 8.61
CA SER A 666 -13.77 -16.12 7.18
C SER A 666 -12.54 -16.71 6.50
N SER A 667 -12.64 -16.91 5.19
CA SER A 667 -11.60 -17.61 4.42
C SER A 667 -11.34 -16.92 3.09
N VAL A 668 -10.15 -17.15 2.54
CA VAL A 668 -9.82 -16.83 1.14
C VAL A 668 -9.43 -18.10 0.42
N PHE A 669 -9.96 -18.28 -0.79
CA PHE A 669 -9.60 -19.36 -1.70
C PHE A 669 -8.53 -18.87 -2.66
N VAL A 670 -7.35 -19.50 -2.61
CA VAL A 670 -6.28 -19.23 -3.56
C VAL A 670 -6.42 -20.22 -4.70
N VAL A 671 -6.74 -19.73 -5.89
CA VAL A 671 -7.18 -20.55 -7.03
C VAL A 671 -6.17 -20.51 -8.16
N THR A 672 -6.12 -21.59 -8.93
CA THR A 672 -5.25 -21.70 -10.12
C THR A 672 -5.73 -20.80 -11.24
N ASP A 673 -6.99 -20.92 -11.65
CA ASP A 673 -7.63 -20.10 -12.68
C ASP A 673 -9.00 -19.60 -12.21
N ALA A 674 -9.25 -18.30 -12.43
CA ALA A 674 -10.51 -17.68 -12.00
C ALA A 674 -11.71 -18.29 -12.72
N ASN A 675 -11.66 -18.42 -14.05
CA ASN A 675 -12.79 -18.92 -14.84
C ASN A 675 -13.04 -20.40 -14.58
N GLY A 676 -11.99 -21.20 -14.44
CA GLY A 676 -12.07 -22.59 -14.01
C GLY A 676 -12.78 -22.70 -12.66
N PHE A 677 -12.36 -21.92 -11.66
CA PHE A 677 -13.00 -21.91 -10.35
C PHE A 677 -14.49 -21.51 -10.41
N ARG A 678 -14.87 -20.51 -11.22
CA ARG A 678 -16.30 -20.14 -11.42
C ARG A 678 -17.11 -21.26 -12.07
N ASN A 679 -16.50 -22.03 -12.97
CA ASN A 679 -17.14 -23.10 -13.73
C ASN A 679 -17.04 -24.46 -13.05
N ARG A 680 -16.62 -24.53 -11.77
CA ARG A 680 -16.66 -25.76 -10.99
C ARG A 680 -18.08 -26.30 -10.94
N GLU A 681 -18.23 -27.61 -11.05
CA GLU A 681 -19.55 -28.24 -10.95
C GLU A 681 -20.07 -28.27 -9.50
N PHE A 682 -19.16 -28.46 -8.55
CA PHE A 682 -19.46 -28.54 -7.12
C PHE A 682 -18.79 -27.40 -6.34
N ALA A 683 -19.38 -27.10 -5.18
CA ALA A 683 -18.80 -26.15 -4.24
C ALA A 683 -17.34 -26.53 -3.89
N PRO A 684 -16.49 -25.56 -3.53
CA PRO A 684 -16.76 -24.12 -3.51
C PRO A 684 -16.88 -23.52 -4.92
N GLN A 685 -17.77 -22.53 -5.08
CA GLN A 685 -17.98 -21.73 -6.30
C GLN A 685 -18.03 -20.24 -5.92
N SER A 686 -17.63 -19.36 -6.84
CA SER A 686 -17.51 -17.92 -6.58
C SER A 686 -18.84 -17.21 -6.29
N ASN A 687 -19.93 -17.62 -6.95
CA ASN A 687 -21.27 -17.02 -6.86
C ASN A 687 -21.94 -17.14 -5.48
N LEU A 688 -21.33 -17.86 -4.53
CA LEU A 688 -21.79 -18.06 -3.16
C LEU A 688 -21.15 -17.09 -2.14
N GLN A 689 -20.76 -15.87 -2.58
CA GLN A 689 -20.00 -14.91 -1.75
C GLN A 689 -18.63 -15.44 -1.33
N THR A 690 -18.05 -16.31 -2.15
CA THR A 690 -16.75 -16.91 -1.89
C THR A 690 -15.66 -15.92 -2.26
N PHE A 691 -14.84 -15.51 -1.27
CA PHE A 691 -13.69 -14.67 -1.54
C PHE A 691 -12.55 -15.50 -2.13
N PHE A 692 -12.15 -15.22 -3.36
CA PHE A 692 -11.06 -15.93 -4.01
C PHE A 692 -10.04 -14.98 -4.66
N VAL A 693 -8.81 -15.46 -4.81
CA VAL A 693 -7.71 -14.78 -5.50
C VAL A 693 -7.03 -15.76 -6.47
N PRO A 694 -6.90 -15.41 -7.77
CA PRO A 694 -6.30 -16.29 -8.78
C PRO A 694 -4.78 -16.16 -8.86
N GLY A 695 -4.14 -17.14 -9.49
CA GLY A 695 -2.69 -17.14 -9.78
C GLY A 695 -1.88 -18.15 -8.96
N LEU A 696 -2.51 -19.19 -8.39
CA LEU A 696 -1.79 -20.26 -7.73
C LEU A 696 -0.91 -21.02 -8.75
N HIS A 697 0.39 -21.05 -8.51
CA HIS A 697 1.35 -21.75 -9.36
C HIS A 697 1.84 -23.04 -8.70
N GLY A 698 1.99 -24.11 -9.48
CA GLY A 698 2.35 -25.43 -8.96
C GLY A 698 1.14 -26.36 -8.91
N SER A 699 1.19 -27.38 -8.05
CA SER A 699 0.14 -28.40 -8.01
C SER A 699 -0.39 -28.56 -6.60
N VAL A 700 -1.72 -28.54 -6.47
CA VAL A 700 -2.41 -28.94 -5.24
C VAL A 700 -2.59 -30.46 -5.25
N GLN A 701 -1.52 -31.20 -5.53
CA GLN A 701 -1.54 -32.65 -5.65
C GLN A 701 -1.26 -33.36 -4.31
N PRO A 702 -1.66 -34.63 -4.21
CA PRO A 702 -1.31 -35.47 -3.10
C PRO A 702 0.15 -35.43 -2.63
N HIS A 703 0.33 -35.34 -1.31
CA HIS A 703 1.62 -35.35 -0.60
C HIS A 703 2.45 -34.05 -0.66
N GLY A 704 1.84 -32.94 -1.05
CA GLY A 704 2.46 -31.62 -0.99
C GLY A 704 2.68 -31.10 0.43
N GLN A 705 3.85 -30.48 0.67
CA GLN A 705 4.06 -29.62 1.83
C GLN A 705 3.79 -28.17 1.44
N PHE A 706 3.06 -27.46 2.28
CA PHE A 706 2.69 -26.07 2.08
C PHE A 706 3.08 -25.28 3.33
N GLU A 707 3.72 -24.15 3.12
CA GLU A 707 4.18 -23.26 4.18
C GLU A 707 3.65 -21.86 3.90
N LEU A 708 3.04 -21.23 4.90
CA LEU A 708 2.58 -19.85 4.82
C LEU A 708 3.54 -18.95 5.60
N PHE A 709 4.08 -17.95 4.94
CA PHE A 709 4.95 -16.94 5.51
C PHE A 709 4.30 -15.56 5.44
N ASP A 710 4.49 -14.75 6.48
CA ASP A 710 4.08 -13.36 6.45
C ASP A 710 4.99 -12.48 5.56
N GLY A 711 4.64 -11.19 5.46
CA GLY A 711 5.40 -10.22 4.67
C GLY A 711 6.82 -9.95 5.20
N GLN A 712 7.13 -10.31 6.45
CA GLN A 712 8.46 -10.21 7.05
C GLN A 712 9.28 -11.51 6.87
N GLY A 713 8.68 -12.56 6.30
CA GLY A 713 9.30 -13.85 6.09
C GLY A 713 9.28 -14.77 7.31
N GLN A 714 8.48 -14.46 8.32
CA GLN A 714 8.23 -15.36 9.44
C GLN A 714 7.17 -16.40 9.04
N MET A 715 7.43 -17.67 9.33
CA MET A 715 6.46 -18.75 9.08
C MET A 715 5.28 -18.61 10.05
N ILE A 716 4.08 -18.55 9.50
CA ILE A 716 2.82 -18.47 10.24
C ILE A 716 2.30 -19.87 10.53
N THR A 717 2.22 -20.70 9.49
CA THR A 717 1.74 -22.08 9.60
C THR A 717 2.30 -22.95 8.49
N ASN A 718 2.20 -24.26 8.65
CA ASN A 718 2.46 -25.23 7.59
C ASN A 718 1.39 -26.32 7.61
N ALA A 719 1.20 -26.95 6.46
CA ALA A 719 0.37 -28.12 6.30
C ALA A 719 1.09 -29.14 5.42
N THR A 720 0.95 -30.41 5.75
CA THR A 720 1.24 -31.47 4.79
C THR A 720 -0.08 -32.06 4.36
N TRP A 721 -0.40 -31.97 3.08
CA TRP A 721 -1.57 -32.65 2.55
C TRP A 721 -1.23 -34.13 2.43
N ARG A 722 -1.65 -34.92 3.42
CA ARG A 722 -1.54 -36.38 3.43
C ARG A 722 -2.92 -36.96 3.57
N THR A 723 -3.25 -37.87 2.68
CA THR A 723 -4.55 -38.51 2.63
C THR A 723 -4.66 -39.62 3.66
N GLU A 724 -5.69 -39.56 4.49
CA GLU A 724 -6.77 -40.50 4.22
C GLU A 724 -7.55 -39.89 3.04
N ILE A 725 -7.67 -40.60 1.91
CA ILE A 725 -8.46 -40.09 0.79
C ILE A 725 -9.89 -40.32 1.25
N THR A 726 -10.61 -39.27 1.63
CA THR A 726 -12.01 -39.40 2.06
C THR A 726 -12.80 -40.06 0.93
N GLY A 727 -13.24 -41.30 1.18
CA GLY A 727 -13.95 -42.12 0.23
C GLY A 727 -13.14 -43.16 -0.55
N ASP A 728 -11.83 -43.25 -0.36
CA ASP A 728 -11.05 -44.45 -0.72
C ASP A 728 -11.30 -45.52 0.35
N LEU A 729 -12.44 -46.21 0.18
CA LEU A 729 -12.97 -47.19 1.12
C LEU A 729 -12.26 -48.54 1.01
N ASN A 730 -11.51 -48.74 -0.08
CA ASN A 730 -10.74 -49.96 -0.34
C ASN A 730 -9.22 -49.79 -0.07
N HIS A 731 -8.76 -48.55 0.16
CA HIS A 731 -7.38 -48.14 0.42
C HIS A 731 -6.40 -48.42 -0.72
N ASP A 732 -6.85 -48.34 -1.97
CA ASP A 732 -6.02 -48.53 -3.16
C ASP A 732 -5.40 -47.22 -3.70
N GLY A 733 -5.76 -46.09 -3.08
CA GLY A 733 -5.28 -44.76 -3.45
C GLY A 733 -6.11 -44.09 -4.54
N GLN A 734 -7.26 -44.64 -4.92
CA GLN A 734 -8.21 -44.06 -5.88
C GLN A 734 -9.61 -44.06 -5.28
N ILE A 735 -10.43 -43.08 -5.66
CA ILE A 735 -11.88 -43.12 -5.41
C ILE A 735 -12.53 -43.54 -6.72
N SER A 736 -13.19 -44.69 -6.74
CA SER A 736 -13.71 -45.31 -7.95
C SER A 736 -15.05 -46.01 -7.71
N VAL A 737 -15.62 -46.60 -8.76
CA VAL A 737 -16.80 -47.48 -8.65
C VAL A 737 -16.58 -48.66 -7.68
N LEU A 738 -15.33 -49.08 -7.44
CA LEU A 738 -15.01 -50.14 -6.48
C LEU A 738 -15.23 -49.69 -5.03
N ASP A 739 -15.12 -48.40 -4.74
CA ASP A 739 -15.42 -47.84 -3.43
C ASP A 739 -16.93 -47.74 -3.21
N ILE A 740 -17.69 -47.46 -4.28
CA ILE A 740 -19.15 -47.57 -4.26
C ILE A 740 -19.57 -49.01 -3.92
N ASP A 741 -18.97 -50.00 -4.58
CA ASP A 741 -19.23 -51.42 -4.30
C ASP A 741 -18.91 -51.77 -2.84
N ARG A 742 -17.83 -51.19 -2.28
CA ARG A 742 -17.45 -51.39 -0.87
C ARG A 742 -18.45 -50.76 0.08
N LEU A 743 -18.95 -49.55 -0.21
CA LEU A 743 -20.00 -48.88 0.55
C LEU A 743 -21.32 -49.65 0.47
N CYS A 744 -21.73 -50.08 -0.72
CA CYS A 744 -22.89 -50.95 -0.93
C CYS A 744 -22.79 -52.24 -0.10
N ALA A 745 -21.59 -52.85 -0.01
CA ALA A 745 -21.37 -54.01 0.84
C ALA A 745 -21.52 -53.69 2.35
N ALA A 746 -21.08 -52.51 2.80
CA ALA A 746 -21.26 -52.05 4.17
C ALA A 746 -22.76 -51.83 4.50
N ILE A 747 -23.49 -51.14 3.62
CA ILE A 747 -24.95 -50.92 3.73
C ILE A 747 -25.70 -52.26 3.84
N ARG A 748 -25.39 -53.23 2.96
CA ARG A 748 -26.04 -54.55 2.97
C ARG A 748 -25.73 -55.38 4.21
N SER A 749 -24.50 -55.31 4.70
CA SER A 749 -24.05 -56.12 5.83
C SER A 749 -24.43 -55.52 7.19
N GLY A 750 -24.84 -54.24 7.23
CA GLY A 750 -25.04 -53.51 8.47
C GLY A 750 -23.73 -53.35 9.24
N GLU A 751 -22.62 -53.11 8.52
CA GLU A 751 -21.32 -52.79 9.12
C GLU A 751 -21.46 -51.53 9.99
N ASP A 752 -20.79 -51.47 11.14
CA ASP A 752 -20.82 -50.33 12.07
C ASP A 752 -19.43 -49.67 12.14
N ASN A 753 -18.98 -49.22 10.97
CA ASN A 753 -17.71 -48.53 10.83
C ASN A 753 -17.99 -47.11 10.35
N GLN A 754 -17.70 -46.13 11.21
CA GLN A 754 -17.93 -44.71 10.95
C GLN A 754 -17.29 -44.19 9.66
N ALA A 755 -16.31 -44.90 9.08
CA ALA A 755 -15.76 -44.56 7.77
C ALA A 755 -16.78 -44.64 6.62
N PHE A 756 -17.91 -45.32 6.80
CA PHE A 756 -19.00 -45.44 5.82
C PHE A 756 -20.21 -44.54 6.11
N ASP A 757 -20.21 -43.82 7.25
CA ASP A 757 -21.29 -42.90 7.66
C ASP A 757 -20.96 -41.47 7.23
N PHE A 758 -21.28 -41.15 5.97
CA PHE A 758 -20.91 -39.89 5.32
C PHE A 758 -21.79 -38.71 5.76
N GLN A 759 -22.97 -38.98 6.32
CA GLN A 759 -23.87 -37.95 6.86
C GLN A 759 -23.73 -37.75 8.38
N ALA A 760 -22.87 -38.54 9.04
CA ALA A 760 -22.59 -38.52 10.47
C ALA A 760 -23.85 -38.67 11.36
N ASP A 761 -24.84 -39.47 10.92
CA ASP A 761 -26.08 -39.71 11.66
C ASP A 761 -26.07 -41.04 12.46
N ASN A 762 -24.93 -41.74 12.45
CA ASN A 762 -24.69 -43.07 13.00
C ASN A 762 -25.56 -44.16 12.34
N ARG A 763 -25.90 -43.98 11.06
CA ARG A 763 -26.50 -45.02 10.21
C ARG A 763 -25.66 -45.13 8.94
N ILE A 764 -25.56 -46.35 8.43
CA ILE A 764 -24.91 -46.64 7.14
C ILE A 764 -26.01 -47.18 6.24
N ASP A 765 -26.58 -46.30 5.42
CA ASP A 765 -27.73 -46.56 4.57
C ASP A 765 -27.64 -45.90 3.18
N GLN A 766 -28.74 -45.91 2.43
CA GLN A 766 -28.79 -45.37 1.06
C GLN A 766 -28.52 -43.85 1.00
N ASN A 767 -28.72 -43.13 2.10
CA ASN A 767 -28.38 -41.71 2.13
C ASN A 767 -26.86 -41.50 2.14
N ASP A 768 -26.09 -42.41 2.76
CA ASP A 768 -24.63 -42.40 2.69
C ASP A 768 -24.13 -42.66 1.28
N LEU A 769 -24.76 -43.60 0.55
CA LEU A 769 -24.49 -43.82 -0.87
C LEU A 769 -24.75 -42.55 -1.69
N HIS A 770 -25.85 -41.85 -1.41
CA HIS A 770 -26.17 -40.61 -2.11
C HIS A 770 -25.14 -39.51 -1.83
N VAL A 771 -24.74 -39.32 -0.57
CA VAL A 771 -23.67 -38.38 -0.19
C VAL A 771 -22.35 -38.80 -0.82
N PHE A 772 -22.04 -40.09 -0.85
CA PHE A 772 -20.83 -40.60 -1.47
C PHE A 772 -20.77 -40.29 -2.96
N ILE A 773 -21.82 -40.61 -3.71
CA ILE A 773 -21.86 -40.36 -5.16
C ILE A 773 -21.81 -38.85 -5.46
N ARG A 774 -22.61 -38.05 -4.73
CA ARG A 774 -22.79 -36.62 -5.02
C ARG A 774 -21.66 -35.74 -4.48
N ASP A 775 -21.26 -35.97 -3.23
CA ASP A 775 -20.37 -35.07 -2.49
C ASP A 775 -18.92 -35.55 -2.48
N ILE A 776 -18.69 -36.88 -2.55
CA ILE A 776 -17.35 -37.48 -2.54
C ILE A 776 -16.86 -37.76 -3.96
N LEU A 777 -17.58 -38.57 -4.73
CA LEU A 777 -17.27 -38.86 -6.13
C LEU A 777 -17.62 -37.71 -7.07
N LYS A 778 -18.44 -36.76 -6.61
CA LYS A 778 -18.83 -35.58 -7.39
C LYS A 778 -19.39 -35.97 -8.76
N THR A 779 -20.27 -36.97 -8.78
CA THR A 779 -20.98 -37.43 -9.99
C THR A 779 -22.46 -37.68 -9.71
N ARG A 780 -23.16 -38.28 -10.67
CA ARG A 780 -24.56 -38.65 -10.62
C ARG A 780 -24.71 -40.16 -10.45
N PRO A 781 -25.77 -40.63 -9.77
CA PRO A 781 -26.14 -42.04 -9.81
C PRO A 781 -26.22 -42.52 -11.26
N GLY A 782 -25.62 -43.68 -11.55
CA GLY A 782 -25.64 -44.30 -12.87
C GLY A 782 -24.48 -43.94 -13.80
N ASP A 783 -23.68 -42.93 -13.49
CA ASP A 783 -22.42 -42.66 -14.19
C ASP A 783 -21.37 -43.70 -13.80
N VAL A 784 -21.20 -44.73 -14.64
CA VAL A 784 -20.31 -45.86 -14.36
C VAL A 784 -18.89 -45.62 -14.83
N ASN A 785 -18.68 -44.60 -15.66
CA ASN A 785 -17.37 -44.26 -16.19
C ASN A 785 -16.71 -43.09 -15.42
N LEU A 786 -17.48 -42.45 -14.52
CA LEU A 786 -17.10 -41.34 -13.64
C LEU A 786 -16.68 -40.08 -14.41
N ASP A 787 -17.28 -39.81 -15.57
CA ASP A 787 -17.06 -38.58 -16.35
C ASP A 787 -17.94 -37.39 -15.92
N GLY A 788 -18.77 -37.59 -14.88
CA GLY A 788 -19.68 -36.60 -14.32
C GLY A 788 -21.06 -36.59 -14.98
N GLN A 789 -21.27 -37.36 -16.05
CA GLN A 789 -22.54 -37.42 -16.77
C GLN A 789 -23.12 -38.82 -16.74
N PHE A 790 -24.45 -38.90 -16.60
CA PHE A 790 -25.18 -40.13 -16.87
C PHE A 790 -25.79 -40.05 -18.26
N ASP A 791 -25.16 -40.69 -19.24
CA ASP A 791 -25.55 -40.63 -20.64
C ASP A 791 -25.57 -41.99 -21.35
N SER A 792 -25.71 -41.98 -22.68
CA SER A 792 -25.78 -43.21 -23.47
C SER A 792 -24.52 -44.08 -23.37
N THR A 793 -23.38 -43.49 -23.05
CA THR A 793 -22.09 -44.17 -22.89
C THR A 793 -22.12 -45.09 -21.67
N ASP A 794 -22.67 -44.63 -20.55
CA ASP A 794 -22.85 -45.44 -19.33
C ASP A 794 -23.80 -46.59 -19.58
N LEU A 795 -24.93 -46.30 -20.23
CA LEU A 795 -25.91 -47.32 -20.59
C LEU A 795 -25.29 -48.40 -21.48
N VAL A 796 -24.47 -47.99 -22.45
CA VAL A 796 -23.75 -48.95 -23.31
C VAL A 796 -22.80 -49.82 -22.49
N LEU A 797 -22.09 -49.25 -21.51
CA LEU A 797 -21.16 -50.00 -20.65
C LEU A 797 -21.90 -51.05 -19.80
N VAL A 798 -22.97 -50.67 -19.10
CA VAL A 798 -23.72 -51.61 -18.25
C VAL A 798 -24.45 -52.68 -19.08
N PHE A 799 -25.03 -52.33 -20.23
CA PHE A 799 -25.68 -53.34 -21.08
C PHE A 799 -24.69 -54.28 -21.79
N GLN A 800 -23.43 -53.87 -21.96
CA GLN A 800 -22.38 -54.77 -22.46
C GLN A 800 -21.99 -55.85 -21.45
N ALA A 801 -22.16 -55.60 -20.14
CA ALA A 801 -21.95 -56.61 -19.11
C ALA A 801 -22.95 -57.77 -19.22
N GLY A 802 -24.16 -57.48 -19.73
CA GLY A 802 -25.17 -58.50 -20.00
C GLY A 802 -25.92 -59.00 -18.77
N GLU A 803 -25.93 -58.21 -17.69
CA GLU A 803 -26.50 -58.59 -16.38
C GLU A 803 -27.93 -58.06 -16.16
N TYR A 804 -28.46 -57.25 -17.08
CA TYR A 804 -29.82 -56.71 -16.96
C TYR A 804 -30.88 -57.81 -17.00
N ASP A 805 -31.67 -57.93 -15.93
CA ASP A 805 -32.75 -58.93 -15.78
C ASP A 805 -32.30 -60.34 -16.18
N ASP A 806 -31.06 -60.69 -15.79
CA ASP A 806 -30.48 -62.00 -16.05
C ASP A 806 -31.02 -63.05 -15.04
N ALA A 807 -30.63 -64.33 -15.21
CA ALA A 807 -31.08 -65.40 -14.31
C ALA A 807 -30.09 -65.72 -13.18
N LEU A 808 -28.98 -64.98 -13.10
CA LEU A 808 -27.94 -65.13 -12.11
C LEU A 808 -28.26 -64.22 -10.93
N VAL A 809 -28.30 -64.78 -9.74
CA VAL A 809 -28.66 -64.03 -8.54
C VAL A 809 -27.41 -63.36 -7.98
N ARG A 810 -27.49 -62.04 -7.75
CA ARG A 810 -26.52 -61.20 -7.04
C ARG A 810 -25.13 -61.15 -7.66
N ASN A 811 -25.05 -61.02 -8.99
CA ASN A 811 -23.79 -60.87 -9.71
C ASN A 811 -23.45 -59.43 -10.10
N SER A 812 -24.34 -58.46 -9.90
CA SER A 812 -24.11 -57.09 -10.34
C SER A 812 -23.30 -56.25 -9.34
N SER A 813 -22.54 -55.33 -9.93
CA SER A 813 -21.72 -54.29 -9.31
C SER A 813 -22.19 -52.93 -9.82
N TYR A 814 -21.72 -51.84 -9.23
CA TYR A 814 -22.06 -50.51 -9.71
C TYR A 814 -21.71 -50.32 -11.20
N ALA A 815 -20.54 -50.83 -11.61
CA ALA A 815 -20.06 -50.76 -12.99
C ALA A 815 -20.87 -51.63 -13.98
N THR A 816 -21.67 -52.58 -13.47
CA THR A 816 -22.52 -53.46 -14.27
C THR A 816 -24.01 -53.19 -14.10
N GLY A 817 -24.39 -52.21 -13.26
CA GLY A 817 -25.75 -51.66 -13.19
C GLY A 817 -26.43 -51.72 -11.81
N ASP A 818 -25.80 -52.24 -10.76
CA ASP A 818 -26.33 -52.22 -9.38
C ASP A 818 -26.20 -50.80 -8.79
N TRP A 819 -27.22 -49.96 -9.01
CA TRP A 819 -27.22 -48.56 -8.57
C TRP A 819 -28.01 -48.34 -7.29
N ASN A 820 -28.70 -49.38 -6.81
CA ASN A 820 -29.47 -49.36 -5.58
C ASN A 820 -28.83 -50.20 -4.45
N CYS A 821 -27.66 -50.80 -4.69
CA CYS A 821 -26.93 -51.69 -3.79
C CYS A 821 -27.65 -53.00 -3.41
N ASP A 822 -28.50 -53.58 -4.25
CA ASP A 822 -29.13 -54.89 -4.00
C ASP A 822 -28.43 -56.08 -4.70
N GLN A 823 -27.39 -55.79 -5.49
CA GLN A 823 -26.59 -56.71 -6.31
C GLN A 823 -27.28 -57.28 -7.55
N GLU A 824 -28.44 -56.75 -7.91
CA GLU A 824 -29.12 -57.07 -9.16
C GLU A 824 -29.07 -55.84 -10.07
N PHE A 825 -29.05 -56.04 -11.39
CA PHE A 825 -29.30 -54.95 -12.35
C PHE A 825 -30.67 -55.15 -12.98
N ASP A 826 -31.67 -54.40 -12.51
CA ASP A 826 -33.04 -54.51 -13.01
C ASP A 826 -33.74 -53.15 -13.19
N SER A 827 -35.07 -53.17 -13.32
CA SER A 827 -35.84 -51.93 -13.51
C SER A 827 -35.82 -51.01 -12.28
N ALA A 828 -35.55 -51.53 -11.08
CA ALA A 828 -35.45 -50.77 -9.85
C ALA A 828 -34.23 -49.84 -9.85
N ASP A 829 -33.10 -50.25 -10.44
CA ASP A 829 -31.91 -49.40 -10.58
C ASP A 829 -32.18 -48.17 -11.45
N PHE A 830 -32.88 -48.36 -12.56
CA PHE A 830 -33.33 -47.23 -13.38
C PHE A 830 -34.26 -46.30 -12.62
N VAL A 831 -35.16 -46.86 -11.80
CA VAL A 831 -36.04 -46.04 -10.95
C VAL A 831 -35.22 -45.26 -9.93
N THR A 832 -34.19 -45.86 -9.32
CA THR A 832 -33.29 -45.19 -8.39
C THR A 832 -32.56 -44.04 -9.07
N VAL A 833 -31.92 -44.27 -10.22
CA VAL A 833 -31.16 -43.23 -10.92
C VAL A 833 -32.04 -42.08 -11.41
N PHE A 834 -33.26 -42.35 -11.90
CA PHE A 834 -34.17 -41.30 -12.36
C PHE A 834 -34.92 -40.56 -11.24
N GLN A 835 -34.75 -40.96 -9.99
CA GLN A 835 -35.28 -40.23 -8.83
C GLN A 835 -34.37 -39.08 -8.35
N PHE A 836 -33.15 -39.01 -8.87
CA PHE A 836 -32.14 -37.99 -8.58
C PHE A 836 -31.78 -37.20 -9.84
#